data_AF-A0A3C1DCC9-F1
#
_entry.id   AF-A0A3C1DCC9-F1
#
_cell.length_a   1.000
_cell.length_b   1.000
_cell.length_c   1.000
_cell.angle_alpha   90.00
_cell.angle_beta   90.00
_cell.angle_gamma   90.00
#
_symmetry.space_group_name_H-M   'P 1'
#
loop_
_entity.id
_entity.type
_entity.pdbx_description
1 polymer ?
#
loop_
_entity_poly.entity_id
_entity_poly.type
_entity_poly.pdbx_seq_one_letter_code
_entity_poly.pdbx_strand_id
1 'polypeptide(L)'
;MKYTAKHRALACVASVALTLGLCPGIALAANTPDAVAPQKASATLAAQRVDAMEPQAQATIGEVRTQIQALKVDPTAFTAAERGDVDALWQAYLSLSESDRAILDAEESHPDIKQPLGRVLEAALWAVHSYDEVDNSTTLPDNTYDATTTPALSAVYSKGKSTSSRQRPWSVKSVQVKNGRAYATVAVESNTYSAMWKGGVTYPKTNTSGNCEFASVPIDLNSTFYFAGVSESMPVPIAFSLTTEIQEPDSFSLSITNNTGMFKADSASIIPVADGSATLVMALSGTSYEWLYMGTYEQAVADNAQIAEAISAGENKGNVIGAATNADGKLEFRIPLKQGQSYVPCVAISKSYYDKFLKGQNAQERSYYARQFEVEYNARMREGTLVTGDYDEETTFAVSTTLADFNVAPLATTQVAGGPNNNNFKIAPMLAMTDDTYDKVTYPTVVSEQVSTATAEIDISKNTFAISLQNAPGKIAFEDKVPVAMTFHVAKSAPYAEAGTDVLRYVTINMLAKTISITGDALHDTSDKVVQLIEALPSAAEVGMGDETVIAEARAAYDELTDAQKARVDETRLLEAELALAQLKKAAADAAAQEAQEAADAARKAADDDPEDVDKKLAAANAVLAAANAKAAAADAAATVAERAQAKADAAQAKATASQAAADKAAEDAQAAQAQADADGAAAAAAKTSADEAAAAAAEAQAQCVEAAKVACEAAGIAYDESKSASFNMVAAHAEQVAKMAELQEDLASAEAARKAAADKAANDVKVAQAVRAKAEAEAKAAKTAKAAAEKKAAAALKANPMTVKVKTVKAKAAKKTTIAAKKAFAVAKAQGKVKFYKVSGNAKVVVKASGKVLVKPGLKKGKTVKAKVLVVAAGNKSYAPATKTVVLKVKIGK
;
A
#
# COMPACT_ATOMS: atom_id res chain seq x y z
N MET A 1 1.60 42.21 33.37
CA MET A 1 0.36 42.11 34.17
C MET A 1 0.56 41.01 35.20
N LYS A 2 0.60 41.37 36.49
CA LYS A 2 0.60 40.44 37.64
C LYS A 2 -0.87 40.10 37.97
N TYR A 3 -1.11 38.93 38.59
CA TYR A 3 -2.41 38.26 38.86
C TYR A 3 -2.97 37.57 37.60
N THR A 4 -3.28 36.27 37.53
CA THR A 4 -3.62 35.23 38.51
C THR A 4 -3.44 33.85 37.86
N ALA A 5 -2.65 32.96 38.46
CA ALA A 5 -2.61 31.52 38.11
C ALA A 5 -2.34 30.61 39.33
N LYS A 6 -2.79 31.04 40.53
CA LYS A 6 -2.57 30.32 41.80
C LYS A 6 -3.83 29.71 42.43
N HIS A 7 -4.95 29.64 41.70
CA HIS A 7 -6.23 29.16 42.28
C HIS A 7 -6.97 28.06 41.49
N ARG A 8 -6.28 27.24 40.69
CA ARG A 8 -6.90 26.02 40.12
C ARG A 8 -6.27 24.69 40.53
N ALA A 9 -5.26 24.69 41.40
CA ALA A 9 -4.63 23.47 41.92
C ALA A 9 -5.11 23.06 43.33
N LEU A 10 -6.21 23.63 43.84
CA LEU A 10 -6.67 23.43 45.23
C LEU A 10 -8.09 22.86 45.38
N ALA A 11 -8.59 22.14 44.36
CA ALA A 11 -9.91 21.51 44.39
C ALA A 11 -9.89 20.00 44.07
N CYS A 12 -8.73 19.33 44.16
CA CYS A 12 -8.63 17.88 43.94
C CYS A 12 -7.84 17.15 45.05
N VAL A 13 -8.00 17.58 46.31
CA VAL A 13 -7.39 16.93 47.49
C VAL A 13 -8.43 16.67 48.61
N ALA A 14 -9.73 16.71 48.29
CA ALA A 14 -10.79 16.42 49.27
C ALA A 14 -11.83 15.47 48.69
N SER A 15 -11.50 14.19 48.48
CA SER A 15 -12.48 13.10 48.30
C SER A 15 -11.94 11.66 48.42
N VAL A 16 -10.74 11.43 48.98
CA VAL A 16 -10.20 10.04 49.14
C VAL A 16 -9.93 9.73 50.62
N ALA A 17 -10.90 10.03 51.48
CA ALA A 17 -10.80 9.77 52.93
C ALA A 17 -12.06 9.11 53.52
N LEU A 18 -12.87 8.40 52.73
CA LEU A 18 -14.13 7.85 53.24
C LEU A 18 -14.56 6.49 52.64
N THR A 19 -13.67 5.52 52.49
CA THR A 19 -14.06 4.16 52.07
C THR A 19 -13.11 3.06 52.57
N LEU A 20 -12.82 3.04 53.87
CA LEU A 20 -12.21 1.88 54.54
C LEU A 20 -13.04 1.53 55.78
N GLY A 21 -14.00 0.63 55.64
CA GLY A 21 -14.86 0.12 56.71
C GLY A 21 -14.84 -1.41 56.75
N LEU A 22 -14.53 -1.96 57.94
CA LEU A 22 -14.31 -3.38 58.24
C LEU A 22 -15.52 -4.02 58.97
N CYS A 23 -15.87 -5.26 58.56
CA CYS A 23 -16.51 -6.39 59.30
C CYS A 23 -18.03 -6.31 59.70
N PRO A 24 -18.68 -7.41 60.20
CA PRO A 24 -19.43 -8.46 59.44
C PRO A 24 -20.90 -8.70 59.93
N GLY A 25 -21.75 -9.48 59.24
CA GLY A 25 -23.09 -9.85 59.77
C GLY A 25 -23.98 -10.82 58.96
N ILE A 26 -24.59 -11.77 59.70
CA ILE A 26 -25.40 -12.98 59.38
C ILE A 26 -26.88 -12.70 58.96
N ALA A 27 -27.49 -13.58 58.13
CA ALA A 27 -28.85 -14.20 58.21
C ALA A 27 -29.50 -14.37 56.81
N LEU A 28 -29.81 -15.57 56.28
CA LEU A 28 -30.84 -16.61 56.59
C LEU A 28 -32.10 -16.55 55.67
N ALA A 29 -32.26 -17.59 54.84
CA ALA A 29 -33.47 -18.29 54.37
C ALA A 29 -34.61 -17.55 53.60
N ALA A 30 -34.95 -18.06 52.40
CA ALA A 30 -36.11 -18.94 52.15
C ALA A 30 -36.79 -18.77 50.75
N ASN A 31 -37.06 -19.93 50.14
CA ASN A 31 -38.20 -20.33 49.30
C ASN A 31 -38.43 -19.81 47.84
N THR A 32 -38.40 -20.82 46.96
CA THR A 32 -39.04 -21.10 45.65
C THR A 32 -40.58 -20.82 45.60
N PRO A 33 -41.34 -20.94 44.47
CA PRO A 33 -41.08 -21.69 43.21
C PRO A 33 -41.62 -21.09 41.86
N ASP A 34 -41.24 -21.79 40.77
CA ASP A 34 -41.92 -22.05 39.47
C ASP A 34 -42.31 -20.93 38.48
N ALA A 35 -41.70 -20.95 37.28
CA ALA A 35 -42.33 -21.54 36.07
C ALA A 35 -41.49 -21.36 34.76
N VAL A 36 -40.95 -22.49 34.27
CA VAL A 36 -40.96 -23.02 32.88
C VAL A 36 -40.33 -22.22 31.70
N ALA A 37 -39.07 -22.59 31.38
CA ALA A 37 -38.52 -23.27 30.17
C ALA A 37 -39.06 -22.99 28.74
N PRO A 38 -38.23 -23.19 27.68
CA PRO A 38 -37.92 -24.56 27.19
C PRO A 38 -36.41 -24.78 26.92
N GLN A 39 -35.75 -25.72 27.58
CA GLN A 39 -35.66 -27.18 27.38
C GLN A 39 -34.63 -27.65 26.34
N LYS A 40 -33.47 -28.09 26.88
CA LYS A 40 -32.67 -29.23 26.39
C LYS A 40 -33.63 -30.41 26.18
N ALA A 41 -33.62 -31.00 24.99
CA ALA A 41 -34.42 -32.17 24.69
C ALA A 41 -33.91 -33.39 25.49
N SER A 42 -34.75 -33.78 26.43
CA SER A 42 -35.04 -35.13 26.91
C SER A 42 -34.15 -36.27 26.38
N ALA A 43 -33.39 -36.87 27.29
CA ALA A 43 -33.18 -38.30 27.28
C ALA A 43 -34.53 -38.97 27.63
N THR A 44 -35.39 -39.13 26.62
CA THR A 44 -36.45 -40.12 26.62
C THR A 44 -36.12 -41.09 25.50
N LEU A 45 -35.42 -42.16 25.84
CA LEU A 45 -35.32 -43.34 25.00
C LEU A 45 -35.87 -44.51 25.79
N ALA A 46 -37.20 -44.52 25.97
CA ALA A 46 -37.95 -45.69 26.41
C ALA A 46 -39.44 -45.51 26.08
N ALA A 47 -39.80 -45.47 24.80
CA ALA A 47 -41.09 -45.94 24.30
C ALA A 47 -41.14 -45.86 22.77
N GLN A 48 -40.90 -46.98 22.09
CA GLN A 48 -41.80 -47.59 21.09
C GLN A 48 -41.04 -48.44 20.06
N ARG A 49 -41.08 -49.76 20.27
CA ARG A 49 -41.59 -50.70 19.25
C ARG A 49 -41.97 -51.99 19.95
N VAL A 50 -43.27 -52.13 20.20
CA VAL A 50 -43.89 -53.39 20.58
C VAL A 50 -44.11 -54.13 19.27
N ASP A 51 -43.12 -54.91 18.86
CA ASP A 51 -43.33 -56.03 17.96
C ASP A 51 -42.69 -57.26 18.62
N ALA A 52 -43.48 -58.32 18.66
CA ALA A 52 -43.32 -59.52 19.49
C ALA A 52 -41.88 -60.06 19.58
N MET A 53 -41.31 -60.01 20.79
CA MET A 53 -40.15 -60.80 21.20
C MET A 53 -40.54 -61.58 22.46
N GLU A 54 -40.23 -62.87 22.48
CA GLU A 54 -40.44 -63.79 23.61
C GLU A 54 -39.90 -63.20 24.93
N PRO A 55 -40.55 -63.51 26.08
CA PRO A 55 -40.08 -63.05 27.38
C PRO A 55 -38.74 -63.72 27.72
N GLN A 56 -37.65 -62.94 27.73
CA GLN A 56 -36.41 -63.38 28.37
C GLN A 56 -36.66 -63.52 29.88
N ALA A 57 -36.24 -64.64 30.45
CA ALA A 57 -36.40 -64.93 31.86
C ALA A 57 -35.71 -63.86 32.71
N GLN A 58 -36.43 -63.32 33.70
CA GLN A 58 -35.90 -62.34 34.66
C GLN A 58 -34.72 -62.96 35.41
N ALA A 59 -33.57 -62.29 35.41
CA ALA A 59 -32.36 -62.78 36.07
C ALA A 59 -32.65 -63.09 37.54
N THR A 60 -32.20 -64.23 38.04
CA THR A 60 -32.42 -64.60 39.45
C THR A 60 -31.36 -63.95 40.33
N ILE A 61 -31.72 -63.66 41.58
CA ILE A 61 -30.76 -63.13 42.58
C ILE A 61 -29.52 -64.03 42.74
N GLY A 62 -29.68 -65.35 42.58
CA GLY A 62 -28.58 -66.32 42.69
C GLY A 62 -27.56 -66.23 41.54
N GLU A 63 -28.03 -65.99 40.32
CA GLU A 63 -27.17 -65.79 39.15
C GLU A 63 -26.38 -64.49 39.28
N VAL A 64 -27.06 -63.38 39.60
CA VAL A 64 -26.42 -62.07 39.80
C VAL A 64 -25.41 -62.14 40.95
N ARG A 65 -25.75 -62.76 42.09
CA ARG A 65 -24.82 -62.98 43.21
C ARG A 65 -23.53 -63.66 42.75
N THR A 66 -23.65 -64.78 42.03
CA THR A 66 -22.51 -65.59 41.59
C THR A 66 -21.62 -64.80 40.64
N GLN A 67 -22.22 -64.03 39.73
CA GLN A 67 -21.48 -63.18 38.79
C GLN A 67 -20.74 -62.04 39.52
N ILE A 68 -21.35 -61.41 40.52
CA ILE A 68 -20.67 -60.38 41.33
C ILE A 68 -19.50 -60.99 42.12
N GLN A 69 -19.66 -62.19 42.70
CA GLN A 69 -18.61 -62.89 43.45
C GLN A 69 -17.40 -63.29 42.58
N ALA A 70 -17.55 -63.31 41.26
CA ALA A 70 -16.48 -63.60 40.31
C ALA A 70 -15.75 -62.34 39.80
N LEU A 71 -16.22 -61.13 40.18
CA LEU A 71 -15.58 -59.89 39.77
C LEU A 71 -14.22 -59.69 40.45
N LYS A 72 -13.32 -59.00 39.75
CA LYS A 72 -12.07 -58.53 40.34
C LYS A 72 -12.37 -57.49 41.43
N VAL A 73 -11.57 -57.49 42.49
CA VAL A 73 -11.73 -56.54 43.61
C VAL A 73 -10.87 -55.28 43.49
N ASP A 74 -9.76 -55.35 42.73
CA ASP A 74 -8.90 -54.20 42.47
C ASP A 74 -9.42 -53.42 41.25
N PRO A 75 -9.87 -52.17 41.41
CA PRO A 75 -10.33 -51.33 40.30
C PRO A 75 -9.29 -51.17 39.18
N THR A 76 -8.00 -51.20 39.52
CA THR A 76 -6.91 -51.01 38.56
C THR A 76 -6.64 -52.25 37.70
N ALA A 77 -7.20 -53.40 38.08
CA ALA A 77 -7.09 -54.66 37.32
C ALA A 77 -8.16 -54.82 36.23
N PHE A 78 -9.14 -53.90 36.16
CA PHE A 78 -10.13 -53.85 35.09
C PHE A 78 -9.57 -53.19 33.83
N THR A 79 -10.09 -53.59 32.69
CA THR A 79 -9.75 -53.07 31.36
C THR A 79 -10.98 -52.56 30.63
N ALA A 80 -10.79 -51.69 29.62
CA ALA A 80 -11.89 -51.16 28.82
C ALA A 80 -12.72 -52.25 28.09
N ALA A 81 -12.12 -53.41 27.79
CA ALA A 81 -12.80 -54.52 27.12
C ALA A 81 -13.89 -55.17 27.97
N GLU A 82 -13.80 -55.05 29.30
CA GLU A 82 -14.73 -55.67 30.25
C GLU A 82 -15.98 -54.81 30.51
N ARG A 83 -16.08 -53.62 29.89
CA ARG A 83 -17.20 -52.68 30.09
C ARG A 83 -18.54 -53.33 29.78
N GLY A 84 -18.66 -53.99 28.62
CA GLY A 84 -19.94 -54.60 28.20
C GLY A 84 -20.45 -55.68 29.16
N ASP A 85 -19.54 -56.49 29.71
CA ASP A 85 -19.89 -57.55 30.66
C ASP A 85 -20.33 -56.97 32.01
N VAL A 86 -19.60 -55.97 32.51
CA VAL A 86 -19.92 -55.29 33.77
C VAL A 86 -21.23 -54.49 33.65
N ASP A 87 -21.46 -53.82 32.53
CA ASP A 87 -22.72 -53.11 32.25
C ASP A 87 -23.91 -54.08 32.17
N ALA A 88 -23.75 -55.21 31.49
CA ALA A 88 -24.78 -56.24 31.43
C ALA A 88 -25.12 -56.79 32.81
N LEU A 89 -24.10 -57.04 33.65
CA LEU A 89 -24.30 -57.45 35.04
C LEU A 89 -24.98 -56.36 35.88
N TRP A 90 -24.62 -55.09 35.68
CA TRP A 90 -25.30 -53.97 36.33
C TRP A 90 -26.77 -53.87 35.92
N GLN A 91 -27.10 -54.05 34.63
CA GLN A 91 -28.48 -54.09 34.15
C GLN A 91 -29.24 -55.30 34.71
N ALA A 92 -28.61 -56.48 34.78
CA ALA A 92 -29.19 -57.65 35.41
C ALA A 92 -29.51 -57.39 36.89
N TYR A 93 -28.59 -56.75 37.62
CA TYR A 93 -28.81 -56.28 38.99
C TYR A 93 -29.96 -55.27 39.10
N LEU A 94 -30.06 -54.29 38.19
CA LEU A 94 -31.17 -53.32 38.16
C LEU A 94 -32.52 -53.95 37.79
N SER A 95 -32.54 -55.09 37.11
CA SER A 95 -33.76 -55.84 36.78
C SER A 95 -34.34 -56.65 37.95
N LEU A 96 -33.55 -56.84 39.02
CA LEU A 96 -34.00 -57.49 40.26
C LEU A 96 -35.04 -56.64 41.00
N SER A 97 -35.80 -57.26 41.89
CA SER A 97 -36.68 -56.53 42.80
C SER A 97 -35.89 -55.64 43.76
N GLU A 98 -36.51 -54.58 44.30
CA GLU A 98 -35.87 -53.74 45.33
C GLU A 98 -35.42 -54.55 46.55
N SER A 99 -36.22 -55.53 46.96
CA SER A 99 -35.87 -56.44 48.06
C SER A 99 -34.65 -57.30 47.75
N ASP A 100 -34.54 -57.83 46.53
CA ASP A 100 -33.39 -58.66 46.14
C ASP A 100 -32.11 -57.83 46.02
N ARG A 101 -32.21 -56.61 45.50
CA ARG A 101 -31.10 -55.65 45.48
C ARG A 101 -30.65 -55.29 46.89
N ALA A 102 -31.58 -55.06 47.81
CA ALA A 102 -31.26 -54.76 49.22
C ALA A 102 -30.53 -55.92 49.91
N ILE A 103 -30.84 -57.18 49.56
CA ILE A 103 -30.10 -58.35 50.04
C ILE A 103 -28.66 -58.27 49.55
N LEU A 104 -28.42 -58.09 48.25
CA LEU A 104 -27.06 -58.00 47.69
C LEU A 104 -26.28 -56.77 48.19
N ASP A 105 -26.96 -55.67 48.50
CA ASP A 105 -26.38 -54.45 49.06
C ASP A 105 -25.99 -54.58 50.55
N ALA A 106 -26.43 -55.64 51.23
CA ALA A 106 -26.07 -55.94 52.61
C ALA A 106 -25.16 -57.18 52.74
N GLU A 107 -25.10 -58.01 51.70
CA GLU A 107 -24.39 -59.30 51.72
C GLU A 107 -22.88 -59.14 51.52
N GLU A 108 -22.06 -59.55 52.50
CA GLU A 108 -20.59 -59.49 52.45
C GLU A 108 -19.96 -60.87 52.18
N SER A 109 -20.35 -61.53 51.08
CA SER A 109 -19.96 -62.91 50.76
C SER A 109 -18.95 -63.04 49.61
N HIS A 110 -18.28 -61.95 49.21
CA HIS A 110 -17.25 -62.01 48.18
C HIS A 110 -16.00 -62.78 48.69
N PRO A 111 -15.37 -63.66 47.88
CA PRO A 111 -14.24 -64.48 48.31
C PRO A 111 -13.01 -63.69 48.75
N ASP A 112 -12.67 -62.62 48.02
CA ASP A 112 -11.42 -61.88 48.21
C ASP A 112 -11.52 -60.63 49.10
N ILE A 113 -12.74 -60.16 49.41
CA ILE A 113 -12.93 -58.92 50.17
C ILE A 113 -14.22 -58.96 51.00
N LYS A 114 -14.17 -58.39 52.20
CA LYS A 114 -15.34 -58.22 53.05
C LYS A 114 -16.02 -56.88 52.79
N GLN A 115 -16.80 -56.82 51.71
CA GLN A 115 -17.63 -55.67 51.33
C GLN A 115 -18.99 -56.15 50.80
N PRO A 116 -20.05 -55.31 50.89
CA PRO A 116 -21.32 -55.65 50.28
C PRO A 116 -21.19 -55.93 48.79
N LEU A 117 -21.84 -56.98 48.28
CA LEU A 117 -21.78 -57.36 46.87
C LEU A 117 -22.23 -56.21 45.95
N GLY A 118 -23.25 -55.46 46.34
CA GLY A 118 -23.66 -54.25 45.61
C GLY A 118 -22.55 -53.20 45.48
N ARG A 119 -21.68 -53.08 46.49
CA ARG A 119 -20.51 -52.18 46.44
C ARG A 119 -19.40 -52.74 45.55
N VAL A 120 -19.18 -54.06 45.55
CA VAL A 120 -18.21 -54.70 44.64
C VAL A 120 -18.60 -54.44 43.19
N LEU A 121 -19.88 -54.65 42.86
CA LEU A 121 -20.41 -54.40 41.51
C LEU A 121 -20.29 -52.92 41.12
N GLU A 122 -20.65 -51.99 42.01
CA GLU A 122 -20.52 -50.56 41.75
C GLU A 122 -19.05 -50.13 41.56
N ALA A 123 -18.13 -50.67 42.35
CA ALA A 123 -16.71 -50.38 42.18
C ALA A 123 -16.16 -50.90 40.84
N ALA A 124 -16.60 -52.09 40.40
CA ALA A 124 -16.30 -52.62 39.08
C ALA A 124 -16.86 -51.72 37.96
N LEU A 125 -18.12 -51.26 38.10
CA LEU A 125 -18.75 -50.33 37.17
C LEU A 125 -17.94 -49.03 37.05
N TRP A 126 -17.59 -48.41 38.18
CA TRP A 126 -16.76 -47.19 38.18
C TRP A 126 -15.36 -47.42 37.61
N ALA A 127 -14.78 -48.61 37.81
CA ALA A 127 -13.49 -48.96 37.25
C ALA A 127 -13.54 -49.01 35.72
N VAL A 128 -14.51 -49.71 35.13
CA VAL A 128 -14.66 -49.80 33.67
C VAL A 128 -15.05 -48.46 33.03
N HIS A 129 -15.89 -47.66 33.70
CA HIS A 129 -16.25 -46.32 33.23
C HIS A 129 -15.16 -45.26 33.45
N SER A 130 -14.13 -45.55 34.24
CA SER A 130 -12.96 -44.64 34.33
C SER A 130 -12.19 -44.53 33.01
N TYR A 131 -12.36 -45.52 32.11
CA TYR A 131 -11.84 -45.57 30.74
C TYR A 131 -12.74 -44.90 29.70
N ASP A 132 -13.88 -44.32 30.10
CA ASP A 132 -14.71 -43.53 29.19
C ASP A 132 -13.88 -42.39 28.60
N GLU A 133 -14.06 -42.13 27.31
CA GLU A 133 -13.41 -41.01 26.63
C GLU A 133 -13.77 -39.72 27.36
N VAL A 134 -12.75 -38.98 27.76
CA VAL A 134 -12.96 -37.71 28.47
C VAL A 134 -13.05 -36.61 27.43
N ASP A 135 -14.26 -36.11 27.18
CA ASP A 135 -14.41 -34.83 26.49
C ASP A 135 -14.12 -33.70 27.48
N ASN A 136 -12.87 -33.28 27.51
CA ASN A 136 -12.45 -32.15 28.34
C ASN A 136 -12.60 -30.80 27.62
N SER A 137 -13.36 -30.71 26.52
CA SER A 137 -13.62 -29.43 25.86
C SER A 137 -14.54 -28.55 26.71
N THR A 138 -14.36 -27.23 26.63
CA THR A 138 -15.19 -26.27 27.35
C THR A 138 -15.29 -24.95 26.60
N THR A 139 -16.34 -24.16 26.82
CA THR A 139 -16.42 -22.77 26.32
C THR A 139 -15.84 -21.74 27.30
N LEU A 140 -15.37 -22.17 28.47
CA LEU A 140 -14.71 -21.29 29.43
C LEU A 140 -13.43 -20.68 28.83
N PRO A 141 -13.17 -19.38 29.07
CA PRO A 141 -11.87 -18.78 28.78
C PRO A 141 -10.73 -19.46 29.55
N ASP A 142 -9.52 -19.35 29.04
CA ASP A 142 -8.32 -19.85 29.71
C ASP A 142 -8.12 -19.12 31.05
N ASN A 143 -8.27 -19.87 32.15
CA ASN A 143 -8.10 -19.39 33.51
C ASN A 143 -8.03 -20.59 34.48
N THR A 144 -7.78 -20.31 35.76
CA THR A 144 -8.02 -21.27 36.84
C THR A 144 -9.33 -20.93 37.54
N TYR A 145 -10.25 -21.89 37.56
CA TYR A 145 -11.58 -21.78 38.17
C TYR A 145 -11.62 -22.56 39.49
N ASP A 146 -12.24 -21.97 40.50
CA ASP A 146 -12.44 -22.57 41.81
C ASP A 146 -13.77 -22.09 42.43
N ALA A 147 -14.04 -22.43 43.68
CA ALA A 147 -15.28 -22.05 44.35
C ALA A 147 -15.44 -20.52 44.55
N THR A 148 -14.38 -19.75 44.34
CA THR A 148 -14.34 -18.29 44.51
C THR A 148 -14.38 -17.52 43.19
N THR A 149 -14.19 -18.20 42.05
CA THR A 149 -14.24 -17.56 40.73
C THR A 149 -15.66 -17.22 40.30
N THR A 150 -15.79 -16.40 39.26
CA THR A 150 -17.06 -16.17 38.55
C THR A 150 -16.84 -16.52 37.08
N PRO A 151 -17.44 -17.60 36.56
CA PRO A 151 -18.34 -18.55 37.23
C PRO A 151 -17.65 -19.37 38.33
N ALA A 152 -18.40 -19.75 39.36
CA ALA A 152 -17.91 -20.54 40.49
C ALA A 152 -17.93 -22.03 40.15
N LEU A 153 -16.84 -22.73 40.46
CA LEU A 153 -16.76 -24.18 40.37
C LEU A 153 -17.36 -24.82 41.63
N SER A 154 -18.17 -25.85 41.44
CA SER A 154 -18.55 -26.76 42.51
C SER A 154 -18.32 -28.22 42.12
N ALA A 155 -18.17 -29.07 43.13
CA ALA A 155 -18.03 -30.50 42.92
C ALA A 155 -18.68 -31.30 44.06
N VAL A 156 -19.33 -32.40 43.70
CA VAL A 156 -19.96 -33.32 44.65
C VAL A 156 -19.25 -34.66 44.61
N TYR A 157 -18.78 -35.09 45.78
CA TYR A 157 -18.19 -36.40 45.99
C TYR A 157 -19.24 -37.45 46.32
N SER A 158 -19.13 -38.61 45.67
CA SER A 158 -19.90 -39.79 46.04
C SER A 158 -19.01 -40.95 46.46
N LYS A 159 -19.37 -41.56 47.59
CA LYS A 159 -18.81 -42.84 48.05
C LYS A 159 -19.64 -44.06 47.61
N GLY A 160 -20.73 -43.82 46.89
CA GLY A 160 -21.62 -44.87 46.38
C GLY A 160 -22.24 -45.70 47.49
N LYS A 161 -22.34 -47.02 47.28
CA LYS A 161 -22.88 -48.02 48.22
C LYS A 161 -21.93 -48.35 49.39
N SER A 162 -20.82 -47.64 49.54
CA SER A 162 -19.88 -47.87 50.64
C SER A 162 -20.46 -47.48 52.01
N THR A 163 -20.44 -48.44 52.93
CA THR A 163 -20.84 -48.26 54.34
C THR A 163 -19.68 -47.85 55.26
N SER A 164 -18.45 -47.76 54.74
CA SER A 164 -17.26 -47.45 55.55
C SER A 164 -17.29 -46.03 56.11
N SER A 165 -17.05 -45.91 57.42
CA SER A 165 -16.89 -44.61 58.11
C SER A 165 -15.48 -44.03 57.99
N ARG A 166 -14.53 -44.77 57.42
CA ARG A 166 -13.10 -44.39 57.33
C ARG A 166 -12.73 -43.66 56.04
N GLN A 167 -13.66 -43.48 55.12
CA GLN A 167 -13.41 -42.82 53.84
C GLN A 167 -13.25 -41.32 54.01
N ARG A 168 -12.26 -40.76 53.32
CA ARG A 168 -11.94 -39.33 53.35
C ARG A 168 -12.64 -38.65 52.18
N PRO A 169 -13.32 -37.52 52.39
CA PRO A 169 -13.93 -36.75 51.30
C PRO A 169 -12.90 -36.41 50.22
N TRP A 170 -13.33 -36.58 48.97
CA TRP A 170 -12.61 -36.08 47.80
C TRP A 170 -13.26 -34.77 47.34
N SER A 171 -12.49 -33.93 46.67
CA SER A 171 -12.96 -32.65 46.15
C SER A 171 -12.19 -32.29 44.87
N VAL A 172 -12.75 -31.37 44.10
CA VAL A 172 -12.01 -30.66 43.05
C VAL A 172 -11.60 -29.32 43.62
N LYS A 173 -10.30 -29.11 43.80
CA LYS A 173 -9.74 -27.87 44.37
C LYS A 173 -9.84 -26.73 43.37
N SER A 174 -9.49 -27.02 42.12
CA SER A 174 -9.58 -26.07 41.01
C SER A 174 -9.64 -26.82 39.67
N VAL A 175 -10.08 -26.12 38.63
CA VAL A 175 -9.99 -26.54 37.23
C VAL A 175 -9.19 -25.50 36.47
N GLN A 176 -8.10 -25.93 35.87
CA GLN A 176 -7.32 -25.13 34.95
C GLN A 176 -7.82 -25.35 33.53
N VAL A 177 -8.28 -24.29 32.87
CA VAL A 177 -8.64 -24.29 31.45
C VAL A 177 -7.47 -23.75 30.64
N LYS A 178 -7.01 -24.53 29.67
CA LYS A 178 -5.96 -24.13 28.71
C LYS A 178 -6.37 -24.53 27.32
N ASN A 179 -6.36 -23.60 26.36
CA ASN A 179 -6.83 -23.82 24.99
C ASN A 179 -8.21 -24.50 24.95
N GLY A 180 -9.11 -24.07 25.85
CA GLY A 180 -10.46 -24.64 25.96
C GLY A 180 -10.52 -26.10 26.42
N ARG A 181 -9.47 -26.57 27.10
CA ARG A 181 -9.38 -27.91 27.69
C ARG A 181 -9.32 -27.82 29.21
N ALA A 182 -10.19 -28.56 29.89
CA ALA A 182 -10.32 -28.55 31.34
C ALA A 182 -9.44 -29.63 32.01
N TYR A 183 -8.66 -29.20 33.01
CA TYR A 183 -7.81 -30.07 33.81
C TYR A 183 -8.02 -29.79 35.31
N ALA A 184 -8.50 -30.78 36.05
CA ALA A 184 -8.75 -30.68 37.47
C ALA A 184 -7.47 -30.87 38.30
N THR A 185 -7.41 -30.14 39.42
CA THR A 185 -6.63 -30.52 40.61
C THR A 185 -7.57 -31.17 41.61
N VAL A 186 -7.45 -32.49 41.76
CA VAL A 186 -8.27 -33.28 42.67
C VAL A 186 -7.57 -33.38 44.02
N ALA A 187 -8.31 -33.19 45.10
CA ALA A 187 -7.79 -33.26 46.47
C ALA A 187 -8.56 -34.27 47.32
N VAL A 188 -7.88 -34.88 48.29
CA VAL A 188 -8.48 -35.75 49.29
C VAL A 188 -8.09 -35.29 50.69
N GLU A 189 -9.02 -35.32 51.63
CA GLU A 189 -8.80 -34.98 53.05
C GLU A 189 -7.98 -36.05 53.80
N SER A 190 -6.77 -36.31 53.32
CA SER A 190 -5.83 -37.29 53.84
C SER A 190 -4.41 -36.92 53.43
N ASN A 191 -3.40 -37.36 54.19
CA ASN A 191 -2.00 -37.25 53.82
C ASN A 191 -1.38 -38.58 53.32
N THR A 192 -2.14 -39.68 53.30
CA THR A 192 -1.64 -41.05 53.06
C THR A 192 -1.78 -41.58 51.63
N TYR A 193 -2.50 -40.86 50.75
CA TYR A 193 -2.68 -41.30 49.36
C TYR A 193 -1.43 -40.98 48.55
N SER A 194 -0.92 -41.94 47.79
CA SER A 194 0.27 -41.80 46.96
C SER A 194 -0.05 -41.52 45.50
N ALA A 195 -1.21 -41.99 45.01
CA ALA A 195 -1.65 -41.77 43.64
C ALA A 195 -3.18 -41.81 43.47
N MET A 196 -3.65 -41.24 42.37
CA MET A 196 -4.99 -41.39 41.81
C MET A 196 -4.86 -42.14 40.48
N TRP A 197 -5.74 -43.10 40.22
CA TRP A 197 -5.77 -43.87 38.99
C TRP A 197 -7.08 -43.60 38.24
N LYS A 198 -7.00 -43.32 36.93
CA LYS A 198 -8.16 -43.10 36.05
C LYS A 198 -7.83 -43.59 34.64
N GLY A 199 -8.66 -44.50 34.10
CA GLY A 199 -8.59 -44.90 32.69
C GLY A 199 -7.24 -45.47 32.27
N GLY A 200 -6.60 -46.25 33.15
CA GLY A 200 -5.27 -46.81 32.91
C GLY A 200 -4.11 -45.84 33.16
N VAL A 201 -4.37 -44.57 33.50
CA VAL A 201 -3.35 -43.56 33.80
C VAL A 201 -3.25 -43.35 35.32
N THR A 202 -2.01 -43.31 35.82
CA THR A 202 -1.70 -43.02 37.23
C THR A 202 -1.20 -41.59 37.38
N TYR A 203 -1.89 -40.82 38.23
CA TYR A 203 -1.57 -39.45 38.61
C TYR A 203 -0.91 -39.47 40.00
N PRO A 204 0.40 -39.16 40.12
CA PRO A 204 1.08 -39.15 41.41
C PRO A 204 0.67 -37.95 42.26
N LYS A 205 0.81 -38.09 43.59
CA LYS A 205 0.66 -36.97 44.52
C LYS A 205 1.62 -35.82 44.16
N THR A 206 1.10 -34.59 44.10
CA THR A 206 1.87 -33.42 43.65
C THR A 206 2.38 -32.53 44.78
N ASN A 207 1.87 -32.68 46.00
CA ASN A 207 2.22 -31.84 47.14
C ASN A 207 3.00 -32.60 48.23
N THR A 208 3.81 -31.88 49.02
CA THR A 208 4.69 -32.47 50.05
C THR A 208 4.11 -32.42 51.47
N SER A 209 3.08 -31.62 51.72
CA SER A 209 2.43 -31.46 53.02
C SER A 209 0.94 -31.16 52.90
N GLY A 210 0.15 -31.54 53.90
CA GLY A 210 -1.30 -31.31 53.94
C GLY A 210 -2.12 -32.42 53.27
N ASN A 211 -3.34 -32.08 52.87
CA ASN A 211 -4.26 -32.94 52.10
C ASN A 211 -3.62 -33.30 50.75
N CYS A 212 -3.70 -34.56 50.32
CA CYS A 212 -3.07 -35.00 49.07
C CYS A 212 -3.76 -34.36 47.86
N GLU A 213 -2.95 -33.90 46.90
CA GLU A 213 -3.40 -33.27 45.66
C GLU A 213 -2.87 -34.03 44.43
N PHE A 214 -3.68 -34.10 43.38
CA PHE A 214 -3.40 -34.73 42.10
C PHE A 214 -3.77 -33.74 41.00
N ALA A 215 -2.77 -33.21 40.29
CA ALA A 215 -2.97 -32.15 39.30
C ALA A 215 -3.03 -32.69 37.86
N SER A 216 -3.47 -31.82 36.94
CA SER A 216 -3.49 -32.07 35.50
C SER A 216 -4.35 -33.27 35.08
N VAL A 217 -5.40 -33.58 35.85
CA VAL A 217 -6.35 -34.66 35.52
C VAL A 217 -7.35 -34.13 34.48
N PRO A 218 -7.39 -34.65 33.25
CA PRO A 218 -8.39 -34.24 32.27
C PRO A 218 -9.79 -34.65 32.78
N ILE A 219 -10.73 -33.72 32.75
CA ILE A 219 -12.10 -33.93 33.19
C ILE A 219 -13.10 -33.39 32.18
N ASP A 220 -14.24 -34.05 32.09
CA ASP A 220 -15.46 -33.54 31.46
C ASP A 220 -16.18 -32.65 32.49
N LEU A 221 -16.41 -31.39 32.13
CA LEU A 221 -17.07 -30.42 33.01
C LEU A 221 -18.58 -30.65 33.01
N ASN A 222 -19.25 -30.28 34.09
CA ASN A 222 -20.71 -30.48 34.22
C ASN A 222 -21.11 -31.96 34.11
N SER A 223 -20.18 -32.86 34.46
CA SER A 223 -20.27 -34.30 34.29
C SER A 223 -19.66 -35.05 35.48
N THR A 224 -19.87 -36.37 35.51
CA THR A 224 -19.32 -37.25 36.56
C THR A 224 -18.16 -38.04 36.00
N PHE A 225 -17.02 -38.01 36.69
CA PHE A 225 -15.88 -38.85 36.35
C PHE A 225 -15.56 -39.83 37.48
N TYR A 226 -15.10 -41.01 37.08
CA TYR A 226 -14.76 -42.13 37.97
C TYR A 226 -13.26 -42.33 38.04
N PHE A 227 -12.77 -42.70 39.21
CA PHE A 227 -11.34 -42.92 39.47
C PHE A 227 -11.12 -43.83 40.68
N ALA A 228 -9.89 -44.29 40.91
CA ALA A 228 -9.51 -45.04 42.09
C ALA A 228 -8.39 -44.33 42.88
N GLY A 229 -8.49 -44.30 44.21
CA GLY A 229 -7.44 -43.78 45.08
C GLY A 229 -6.50 -44.88 45.57
N VAL A 230 -5.20 -44.66 45.44
CA VAL A 230 -4.13 -45.56 45.89
C VAL A 230 -3.47 -44.97 47.14
N SER A 231 -3.42 -45.75 48.23
CA SER A 231 -2.90 -45.31 49.53
C SER A 231 -1.77 -46.22 49.99
N GLU A 232 -0.74 -45.65 50.59
CA GLU A 232 0.42 -46.39 51.11
C GLU A 232 0.03 -47.34 52.25
N SER A 233 -1.08 -47.05 52.93
CA SER A 233 -1.57 -47.82 54.07
C SER A 233 -2.60 -48.90 53.72
N MET A 234 -2.94 -49.08 52.43
CA MET A 234 -4.00 -50.01 52.01
C MET A 234 -3.55 -50.93 50.86
N PRO A 235 -3.87 -52.23 50.90
CA PRO A 235 -3.42 -53.18 49.88
C PRO A 235 -4.22 -53.13 48.57
N VAL A 236 -5.44 -52.56 48.57
CA VAL A 236 -6.33 -52.53 47.39
C VAL A 236 -6.84 -51.09 47.15
N PRO A 237 -6.72 -50.55 45.93
CA PRO A 237 -7.28 -49.24 45.56
C PRO A 237 -8.80 -49.18 45.72
N ILE A 238 -9.34 -47.98 45.98
CA ILE A 238 -10.78 -47.77 46.19
C ILE A 238 -11.34 -46.85 45.12
N ALA A 239 -12.41 -47.28 44.45
CA ALA A 239 -13.10 -46.48 43.43
C ALA A 239 -13.97 -45.37 44.04
N PHE A 240 -14.00 -44.20 43.40
CA PHE A 240 -14.75 -43.00 43.78
C PHE A 240 -15.33 -42.31 42.53
N SER A 241 -16.30 -41.42 42.74
CA SER A 241 -16.77 -40.50 41.69
C SER A 241 -16.82 -39.06 42.18
N LEU A 242 -16.59 -38.14 41.25
CA LEU A 242 -16.77 -36.70 41.44
C LEU A 242 -17.62 -36.16 40.30
N THR A 243 -18.65 -35.40 40.65
CA THR A 243 -19.48 -34.65 39.69
C THR A 243 -19.10 -33.19 39.79
N THR A 244 -18.75 -32.56 38.67
CA THR A 244 -18.44 -31.12 38.63
C THR A 244 -19.63 -30.33 38.10
N GLU A 245 -19.77 -29.08 38.53
CA GLU A 245 -20.76 -28.13 38.00
C GLU A 245 -20.16 -26.73 37.95
N ILE A 246 -20.26 -26.09 36.78
CA ILE A 246 -19.80 -24.73 36.49
C ILE A 246 -20.59 -24.14 35.32
N GLN A 247 -20.99 -22.87 35.43
CA GLN A 247 -21.70 -22.20 34.34
C GLN A 247 -20.74 -21.90 33.17
N GLU A 248 -21.03 -22.48 32.01
CA GLU A 248 -20.26 -22.24 30.78
C GLU A 248 -20.86 -21.11 29.94
N PRO A 249 -20.04 -20.27 29.29
CA PRO A 249 -20.52 -19.28 28.32
C PRO A 249 -21.28 -19.93 27.16
N ASP A 250 -22.38 -19.29 26.75
CA ASP A 250 -23.15 -19.72 25.59
C ASP A 250 -22.31 -19.59 24.31
N SER A 251 -22.45 -20.55 23.39
CA SER A 251 -21.87 -20.51 22.05
C SER A 251 -22.89 -20.91 20.98
N PHE A 252 -22.59 -20.60 19.71
CA PHE A 252 -23.38 -21.05 18.56
C PHE A 252 -22.52 -21.19 17.31
N SER A 253 -22.93 -22.06 16.40
CA SER A 253 -22.18 -22.39 15.18
C SER A 253 -22.30 -21.31 14.11
N LEU A 254 -21.26 -21.18 13.30
CA LEU A 254 -21.19 -20.27 12.15
C LEU A 254 -21.37 -21.04 10.84
N SER A 255 -21.97 -20.39 9.84
CA SER A 255 -22.02 -20.90 8.46
C SER A 255 -20.68 -20.69 7.77
N ILE A 256 -20.06 -21.76 7.25
CA ILE A 256 -18.68 -21.71 6.74
C ILE A 256 -18.66 -21.61 5.22
N THR A 257 -17.86 -20.67 4.69
CA THR A 257 -17.45 -20.58 3.29
C THR A 257 -15.93 -20.67 3.20
N ASN A 258 -15.41 -21.59 2.40
CA ASN A 258 -13.97 -21.77 2.23
C ASN A 258 -13.56 -21.41 0.80
N ASN A 259 -12.78 -20.34 0.63
CA ASN A 259 -12.31 -19.87 -0.67
C ASN A 259 -11.01 -20.54 -1.13
N THR A 260 -10.37 -21.32 -0.26
CA THR A 260 -9.13 -22.06 -0.55
C THR A 260 -9.18 -23.46 0.04
N GLY A 261 -8.64 -24.44 -0.69
CA GLY A 261 -8.58 -25.84 -0.21
C GLY A 261 -7.50 -26.07 0.86
N MET A 262 -6.51 -25.17 0.96
CA MET A 262 -5.37 -25.33 1.86
C MET A 262 -5.67 -24.87 3.29
N PHE A 263 -6.51 -23.86 3.46
CA PHE A 263 -6.91 -23.29 4.76
C PHE A 263 -8.42 -23.37 4.91
N LYS A 264 -8.91 -24.59 5.13
CA LYS A 264 -10.32 -24.93 5.15
C LYS A 264 -10.80 -25.17 6.58
N ALA A 265 -11.78 -24.39 7.03
CA ALA A 265 -12.53 -24.65 8.25
C ALA A 265 -13.55 -25.77 8.02
N ASP A 266 -13.59 -26.69 8.96
CA ASP A 266 -14.52 -27.82 9.00
C ASP A 266 -15.69 -27.55 9.96
N SER A 267 -15.37 -26.99 11.13
CA SER A 267 -16.34 -26.49 12.10
C SER A 267 -15.93 -25.11 12.58
N ALA A 268 -16.92 -24.31 12.96
CA ALA A 268 -16.72 -22.97 13.49
C ALA A 268 -17.87 -22.61 14.44
N SER A 269 -17.54 -22.07 15.60
CA SER A 269 -18.48 -21.51 16.55
C SER A 269 -17.94 -20.23 17.17
N ILE A 270 -18.84 -19.40 17.69
CA ILE A 270 -18.50 -18.15 18.34
C ILE A 270 -18.98 -18.17 19.80
N ILE A 271 -18.10 -17.69 20.69
CA ILE A 271 -18.40 -17.45 22.11
C ILE A 271 -18.39 -15.93 22.32
N PRO A 272 -19.55 -15.26 22.32
CA PRO A 272 -19.62 -13.82 22.52
C PRO A 272 -19.35 -13.45 23.99
N VAL A 273 -18.71 -12.29 24.19
CA VAL A 273 -18.45 -11.70 25.51
C VAL A 273 -19.30 -10.43 25.67
N ALA A 274 -19.71 -10.13 26.90
CA ALA A 274 -20.61 -9.01 27.20
C ALA A 274 -20.04 -7.64 26.83
N ASP A 275 -18.71 -7.50 26.72
CA ASP A 275 -18.02 -6.28 26.28
C ASP A 275 -18.03 -6.07 24.76
N GLY A 276 -18.60 -7.03 24.01
CA GLY A 276 -18.67 -7.01 22.56
C GLY A 276 -17.47 -7.66 21.86
N SER A 277 -16.48 -8.17 22.59
CA SER A 277 -15.46 -9.08 22.07
C SER A 277 -16.05 -10.50 21.90
N ALA A 278 -15.27 -11.40 21.29
CA ALA A 278 -15.67 -12.80 21.15
C ALA A 278 -14.46 -13.73 21.02
N THR A 279 -14.68 -15.03 21.20
CA THR A 279 -13.73 -16.06 20.80
C THR A 279 -14.29 -16.85 19.63
N LEU A 280 -13.56 -16.87 18.51
CA LEU A 280 -13.81 -17.79 17.41
C LEU A 280 -13.16 -19.13 17.74
N VAL A 281 -13.97 -20.19 17.79
CA VAL A 281 -13.49 -21.57 17.87
C VAL A 281 -13.61 -22.17 16.49
N MET A 282 -12.48 -22.49 15.84
CA MET A 282 -12.43 -22.96 14.46
C MET A 282 -11.58 -24.22 14.38
N ALA A 283 -12.17 -25.33 13.90
CA ALA A 283 -11.42 -26.53 13.57
C ALA A 283 -11.09 -26.56 12.08
N LEU A 284 -9.81 -26.75 11.76
CA LEU A 284 -9.37 -26.93 10.38
C LEU A 284 -9.58 -28.38 9.93
N SER A 285 -9.92 -28.58 8.66
CA SER A 285 -10.07 -29.93 8.09
C SER A 285 -8.73 -30.65 7.88
N GLY A 286 -7.62 -29.89 7.84
CA GLY A 286 -6.27 -30.42 7.66
C GLY A 286 -5.44 -30.33 8.94
N THR A 287 -4.41 -31.17 9.03
CA THR A 287 -3.53 -31.27 10.21
C THR A 287 -2.16 -30.62 10.00
N SER A 288 -1.96 -29.92 8.88
CA SER A 288 -0.64 -29.39 8.48
C SER A 288 -0.25 -28.08 9.17
N TYR A 289 -1.24 -27.36 9.72
CA TYR A 289 -1.05 -26.08 10.40
C TYR A 289 -1.39 -26.26 11.88
N GLU A 290 -0.37 -26.36 12.73
CA GLU A 290 -0.55 -26.47 14.19
C GLU A 290 -0.58 -25.11 14.89
N TRP A 291 -0.13 -24.07 14.19
CA TRP A 291 0.02 -22.72 14.72
C TRP A 291 -0.44 -21.68 13.72
N LEU A 292 -1.08 -20.63 14.23
CA LEU A 292 -1.42 -19.42 13.49
C LEU A 292 -0.76 -18.22 14.14
N TYR A 293 -0.24 -17.31 13.32
CA TYR A 293 0.14 -15.97 13.76
C TYR A 293 -0.93 -14.98 13.28
N MET A 294 -1.50 -14.20 14.20
CA MET A 294 -2.55 -13.21 13.91
C MET A 294 -1.92 -11.90 13.43
N GLY A 295 -1.89 -11.70 12.12
CA GLY A 295 -1.27 -10.54 11.46
C GLY A 295 -0.85 -10.86 10.02
N THR A 296 -0.17 -9.91 9.37
CA THR A 296 0.33 -10.09 7.99
C THR A 296 1.60 -10.95 7.95
N TYR A 297 1.99 -11.39 6.74
CA TYR A 297 3.22 -12.13 6.52
C TYR A 297 4.45 -11.36 7.03
N GLU A 298 4.53 -10.07 6.73
CA GLU A 298 5.68 -9.23 7.07
C GLU A 298 5.81 -9.01 8.57
N GLN A 299 4.67 -8.91 9.28
CA GLN A 299 4.64 -8.85 10.73
C GLN A 299 5.14 -10.17 11.33
N ALA A 300 4.71 -11.32 10.80
CA ALA A 300 5.20 -12.63 11.25
C ALA A 300 6.70 -12.80 11.04
N VAL A 301 7.25 -12.30 9.92
CA VAL A 301 8.70 -12.29 9.68
C VAL A 301 9.44 -11.42 10.71
N ALA A 302 8.91 -10.24 11.03
CA ALA A 302 9.47 -9.37 12.07
C ALA A 302 9.44 -10.04 13.47
N ASP A 303 8.40 -10.84 13.75
CA ASP A 303 8.16 -11.51 15.02
C ASP A 303 8.66 -12.97 15.07
N ASN A 304 9.58 -13.36 14.17
CA ASN A 304 10.15 -14.72 14.09
C ASN A 304 10.59 -15.27 15.47
N ALA A 305 11.23 -14.43 16.29
CA ALA A 305 11.70 -14.83 17.61
C ALA A 305 10.55 -15.16 18.57
N GLN A 306 9.47 -14.37 18.55
CA GLN A 306 8.28 -14.62 19.38
C GLN A 306 7.57 -15.88 18.93
N ILE A 307 7.46 -16.10 17.61
CA ILE A 307 6.89 -17.33 17.05
C ILE A 307 7.68 -18.55 17.52
N ALA A 308 9.01 -18.50 17.45
CA ALA A 308 9.83 -19.62 17.89
C ALA A 308 9.73 -19.90 19.38
N GLU A 309 9.64 -18.85 20.21
CA GLU A 309 9.46 -18.97 21.64
C GLU A 309 8.09 -19.59 22.00
N ALA A 310 7.01 -19.10 21.37
CA ALA A 310 5.65 -19.62 21.58
C ALA A 310 5.54 -21.11 21.22
N ILE A 311 6.05 -21.48 20.05
CA ILE A 311 6.03 -22.87 19.57
C ILE A 311 6.87 -23.78 20.49
N SER A 312 8.03 -23.31 20.94
CA SER A 312 8.90 -24.07 21.85
C SER A 312 8.29 -24.26 23.23
N ALA A 313 7.57 -23.24 23.73
CA ALA A 313 6.85 -23.31 25.00
C ALA A 313 5.58 -24.18 24.90
N GLY A 314 5.02 -24.35 23.70
CA GLY A 314 3.72 -25.00 23.53
C GLY A 314 2.57 -24.15 24.06
N GLU A 315 2.74 -22.83 24.09
CA GLU A 315 1.79 -21.89 24.68
C GLU A 315 1.47 -20.73 23.72
N ASN A 316 0.25 -20.21 23.81
CA ASN A 316 -0.14 -19.01 23.07
C ASN A 316 0.66 -17.82 23.61
N LYS A 317 1.28 -17.03 22.72
CA LYS A 317 2.08 -15.87 23.11
C LYS A 317 1.96 -14.75 22.10
N GLY A 318 1.53 -13.57 22.56
CA GLY A 318 1.29 -12.42 21.70
C GLY A 318 0.26 -12.74 20.61
N ASN A 319 0.67 -12.61 19.35
CA ASN A 319 -0.19 -12.91 18.20
C ASN A 319 -0.19 -14.39 17.80
N VAL A 320 0.54 -15.26 18.51
CA VAL A 320 0.69 -16.67 18.17
C VAL A 320 -0.35 -17.51 18.90
N ILE A 321 -1.14 -18.26 18.14
CA ILE A 321 -2.21 -19.15 18.62
C ILE A 321 -1.90 -20.59 18.19
N GLY A 322 -1.80 -21.49 19.15
CA GLY A 322 -1.64 -22.93 18.93
C GLY A 322 -2.98 -23.64 18.81
N ALA A 323 -3.01 -24.73 18.06
CA ALA A 323 -4.15 -25.63 17.99
C ALA A 323 -4.14 -26.66 19.13
N ALA A 324 -5.32 -27.07 19.56
CA ALA A 324 -5.54 -28.31 20.31
C ALA A 324 -6.25 -29.34 19.43
N THR A 325 -5.98 -30.62 19.63
CA THR A 325 -6.74 -31.69 18.97
C THR A 325 -8.11 -31.83 19.62
N ASN A 326 -9.18 -31.80 18.83
CA ASN A 326 -10.54 -32.02 19.32
C ASN A 326 -10.94 -33.50 19.35
N ALA A 327 -12.14 -33.80 19.86
CA ALA A 327 -12.64 -35.18 19.99
C ALA A 327 -12.71 -35.91 18.63
N ASP A 328 -12.92 -35.17 17.53
CA ASP A 328 -12.91 -35.69 16.16
C ASP A 328 -11.49 -35.84 15.56
N GLY A 329 -10.44 -35.57 16.33
CA GLY A 329 -9.05 -35.62 15.87
C GLY A 329 -8.61 -34.43 14.99
N LYS A 330 -9.39 -33.34 14.94
CA LYS A 330 -9.09 -32.14 14.14
C LYS A 330 -8.36 -31.08 14.95
N LEU A 331 -7.58 -30.24 14.28
CA LEU A 331 -6.86 -29.12 14.91
C LEU A 331 -7.82 -27.94 15.10
N GLU A 332 -8.18 -27.67 16.35
CA GLU A 332 -9.06 -26.60 16.79
C GLU A 332 -8.27 -25.41 17.32
N PHE A 333 -8.56 -24.23 16.78
CA PHE A 333 -8.01 -22.95 17.20
C PHE A 333 -9.04 -22.16 17.98
N ARG A 334 -8.58 -21.48 19.04
CA ARG A 334 -9.38 -20.54 19.82
C ARG A 334 -8.81 -19.15 19.68
N ILE A 335 -9.43 -18.37 18.80
CA ILE A 335 -8.91 -17.10 18.33
C ILE A 335 -9.69 -15.98 19.02
N PRO A 336 -9.04 -15.17 19.87
CA PRO A 336 -9.67 -14.00 20.46
C PRO A 336 -9.90 -12.93 19.39
N LEU A 337 -11.13 -12.44 19.30
CA LEU A 337 -11.56 -11.37 18.40
C LEU A 337 -11.82 -10.10 19.20
N LYS A 338 -11.29 -8.97 18.70
CA LYS A 338 -11.58 -7.65 19.25
C LYS A 338 -13.01 -7.24 18.90
N GLN A 339 -13.57 -6.31 19.68
CA GLN A 339 -14.90 -5.76 19.42
C GLN A 339 -14.99 -5.21 17.98
N GLY A 340 -15.96 -5.71 17.20
CA GLY A 340 -16.19 -5.28 15.83
C GLY A 340 -15.15 -5.75 14.81
N GLN A 341 -14.23 -6.64 15.18
CA GLN A 341 -13.24 -7.20 14.26
C GLN A 341 -13.89 -8.25 13.36
N SER A 342 -14.19 -7.87 12.11
CA SER A 342 -14.73 -8.79 11.11
C SER A 342 -13.66 -9.40 10.22
N TYR A 343 -12.70 -8.62 9.73
CA TYR A 343 -11.58 -9.10 8.90
C TYR A 343 -10.33 -9.36 9.75
N VAL A 344 -9.73 -10.54 9.58
CA VAL A 344 -8.50 -10.92 10.30
C VAL A 344 -7.47 -11.51 9.34
N PRO A 345 -6.35 -10.79 9.08
CA PRO A 345 -5.20 -11.39 8.42
C PRO A 345 -4.50 -12.36 9.38
N CYS A 346 -4.02 -13.48 8.86
CA CYS A 346 -3.22 -14.42 9.64
C CYS A 346 -2.18 -15.13 8.78
N VAL A 347 -1.22 -15.75 9.46
CA VAL A 347 -0.20 -16.60 8.84
C VAL A 347 -0.34 -17.99 9.41
N ALA A 348 -0.66 -18.95 8.56
CA ALA A 348 -0.68 -20.36 8.93
C ALA A 348 0.73 -20.94 8.86
N ILE A 349 1.21 -21.51 9.96
CA ILE A 349 2.58 -22.02 10.09
C ILE A 349 2.59 -23.53 9.84
N SER A 350 3.25 -23.93 8.76
CA SER A 350 3.33 -25.35 8.38
C SER A 350 4.27 -26.12 9.29
N LYS A 351 3.74 -27.15 9.95
CA LYS A 351 4.54 -28.07 10.78
C LYS A 351 5.73 -28.65 10.01
N SER A 352 5.48 -29.18 8.82
CA SER A 352 6.51 -29.86 8.02
C SER A 352 7.69 -28.93 7.68
N TYR A 353 7.42 -27.68 7.30
CA TYR A 353 8.48 -26.72 6.96
C TYR A 353 9.11 -26.08 8.20
N TYR A 354 8.37 -25.97 9.31
CA TYR A 354 8.92 -25.52 10.58
C TYR A 354 9.89 -26.56 11.17
N ASP A 355 9.53 -27.85 11.14
CA ASP A 355 10.41 -28.96 11.55
C ASP A 355 11.71 -29.01 10.72
N LYS A 356 11.63 -28.66 9.43
CA LYS A 356 12.80 -28.55 8.55
C LYS A 356 13.66 -27.33 8.88
N PHE A 357 13.05 -26.21 9.29
CA PHE A 357 13.78 -25.05 9.83
C PHE A 357 14.54 -25.42 11.10
N LEU A 358 13.93 -26.14 12.04
CA LEU A 358 14.60 -26.63 13.25
C LEU A 358 15.79 -27.55 12.94
N LYS A 359 15.78 -28.21 11.78
CA LYS A 359 16.89 -29.03 11.25
C LYS A 359 17.89 -28.25 10.40
N GLY A 360 17.74 -26.93 10.27
CA GLY A 360 18.60 -26.06 9.45
C GLY A 360 18.45 -26.24 7.93
N GLN A 361 17.35 -26.83 7.46
CA GLN A 361 17.15 -27.15 6.03
C GLN A 361 16.49 -26.02 5.22
N ASN A 362 15.84 -25.07 5.89
CA ASN A 362 15.26 -23.87 5.30
C ASN A 362 15.21 -22.75 6.33
N ALA A 363 15.01 -21.51 5.86
CA ALA A 363 14.69 -20.38 6.72
C ALA A 363 13.29 -20.54 7.35
N GLN A 364 13.06 -19.90 8.50
CA GLN A 364 11.81 -20.01 9.26
C GLN A 364 10.59 -19.57 8.44
N GLU A 365 10.75 -18.49 7.69
CA GLU A 365 9.72 -17.83 6.87
C GLU A 365 9.19 -18.75 5.77
N ARG A 366 9.95 -19.78 5.37
CA ARG A 366 9.47 -20.79 4.42
C ARG A 366 8.27 -21.58 4.96
N SER A 367 8.07 -21.60 6.28
CA SER A 367 6.90 -22.23 6.91
C SER A 367 5.65 -21.36 6.91
N TYR A 368 5.74 -20.09 6.50
CA TYR A 368 4.66 -19.10 6.61
C TYR A 368 3.80 -19.06 5.35
N TYR A 369 2.50 -19.24 5.54
CA TYR A 369 1.49 -19.13 4.49
C TYR A 369 0.51 -18.03 4.87
N ALA A 370 0.48 -16.94 4.09
CA ALA A 370 -0.44 -15.83 4.34
C ALA A 370 -1.87 -16.28 4.05
N ARG A 371 -2.78 -16.04 5.00
CA ARG A 371 -4.18 -16.43 5.02
C ARG A 371 -5.03 -15.28 5.56
N GLN A 372 -6.33 -15.43 5.44
CA GLN A 372 -7.27 -14.55 6.11
C GLN A 372 -8.53 -15.31 6.49
N PHE A 373 -9.28 -14.73 7.40
CA PHE A 373 -10.67 -15.08 7.60
C PHE A 373 -11.51 -13.87 7.94
N GLU A 374 -12.78 -13.92 7.55
CA GLU A 374 -13.80 -12.93 7.84
C GLU A 374 -14.89 -13.57 8.69
N VAL A 375 -15.24 -12.91 9.79
CA VAL A 375 -16.25 -13.35 10.75
C VAL A 375 -17.31 -12.28 10.88
N GLU A 376 -18.56 -12.68 10.69
CA GLU A 376 -19.71 -11.84 11.00
C GLU A 376 -20.66 -12.65 11.89
N TYR A 377 -21.16 -12.06 12.96
CA TYR A 377 -22.09 -12.75 13.85
C TYR A 377 -23.09 -11.80 14.48
N ASN A 378 -24.26 -12.34 14.82
CA ASN A 378 -25.29 -11.67 15.60
C ASN A 378 -25.60 -12.52 16.84
N ALA A 379 -25.04 -12.11 17.98
CA ALA A 379 -25.21 -12.83 19.24
C ALA A 379 -26.67 -12.97 19.68
N ARG A 380 -27.53 -12.00 19.34
CA ARG A 380 -28.96 -12.02 19.69
C ARG A 380 -29.74 -13.03 18.85
N MET A 381 -29.41 -13.14 17.56
CA MET A 381 -30.07 -14.05 16.62
C MET A 381 -29.42 -15.45 16.60
N ARG A 382 -28.25 -15.61 17.25
CA ARG A 382 -27.45 -16.85 17.28
C ARG A 382 -27.12 -17.38 15.88
N GLU A 383 -26.76 -16.47 14.99
CA GLU A 383 -26.38 -16.75 13.61
C GLU A 383 -25.12 -15.97 13.23
N GLY A 384 -24.39 -16.47 12.22
CA GLY A 384 -23.20 -15.81 11.71
C GLY A 384 -22.53 -16.61 10.60
N THR A 385 -21.49 -16.03 10.01
CA THR A 385 -20.71 -16.57 8.91
C THR A 385 -19.22 -16.54 9.23
N LEU A 386 -18.50 -17.52 8.70
CA LEU A 386 -17.05 -17.55 8.64
C LEU A 386 -16.65 -17.76 7.19
N VAL A 387 -15.85 -16.84 6.64
CA VAL A 387 -15.24 -16.98 5.32
C VAL A 387 -13.74 -17.14 5.50
N THR A 388 -13.14 -18.20 4.96
CA THR A 388 -11.68 -18.42 5.04
C THR A 388 -11.05 -18.34 3.65
N GLY A 389 -9.78 -17.91 3.56
CA GLY A 389 -9.13 -17.70 2.27
C GLY A 389 -7.61 -17.58 2.32
N ASP A 390 -7.01 -17.55 1.13
CA ASP A 390 -5.70 -16.92 0.94
C ASP A 390 -5.83 -15.41 1.26
N TYR A 391 -4.77 -14.80 1.77
CA TYR A 391 -4.75 -13.36 2.04
C TYR A 391 -4.98 -12.57 0.74
N ASP A 392 -5.87 -11.59 0.75
CA ASP A 392 -6.17 -10.68 -0.35
C ASP A 392 -6.72 -9.37 0.23
N GLU A 393 -5.90 -8.32 0.25
CA GLU A 393 -6.25 -7.01 0.78
C GLU A 393 -6.02 -5.92 -0.28
N GLU A 394 -6.95 -4.98 -0.38
CA GLU A 394 -6.73 -3.70 -1.05
C GLU A 394 -6.38 -2.64 -0.01
N THR A 395 -5.22 -2.00 -0.17
CA THR A 395 -4.68 -1.05 0.80
C THR A 395 -3.95 0.08 0.09
N THR A 396 -3.45 1.09 0.82
CA THR A 396 -2.71 2.21 0.23
C THR A 396 -1.23 2.18 0.61
N PHE A 397 -0.38 2.47 -0.36
CA PHE A 397 1.07 2.59 -0.17
C PHE A 397 1.50 4.03 -0.44
N ALA A 398 2.38 4.57 0.40
CA ALA A 398 2.99 5.87 0.18
C ALA A 398 4.04 5.78 -0.93
N VAL A 399 3.92 6.64 -1.94
CA VAL A 399 4.84 6.70 -3.08
C VAL A 399 5.81 7.86 -2.88
N SER A 400 7.10 7.57 -3.07
CA SER A 400 8.17 8.57 -3.00
C SER A 400 9.11 8.42 -4.18
N THR A 401 9.69 9.53 -4.62
CA THR A 401 10.66 9.57 -5.72
C THR A 401 11.63 10.72 -5.50
N THR A 402 12.89 10.52 -5.89
CA THR A 402 13.89 11.59 -5.95
C THR A 402 13.96 12.25 -7.32
N LEU A 403 13.19 11.75 -8.29
CA LEU A 403 13.20 12.18 -9.68
C LEU A 403 12.18 13.31 -9.90
N ALA A 404 12.66 14.48 -10.32
CA ALA A 404 11.80 15.62 -10.66
C ALA A 404 10.93 15.36 -11.90
N ASP A 405 11.36 14.46 -12.79
CA ASP A 405 10.62 14.06 -13.99
C ASP A 405 9.54 13.00 -13.72
N PHE A 406 9.56 12.34 -12.56
CA PHE A 406 8.62 11.27 -12.24
C PHE A 406 7.44 11.80 -11.42
N ASN A 407 6.52 12.46 -12.11
CA ASN A 407 5.37 13.12 -11.50
C ASN A 407 4.24 12.13 -11.18
N VAL A 408 4.22 11.64 -9.94
CA VAL A 408 3.27 10.63 -9.43
C VAL A 408 2.59 11.11 -8.15
N ALA A 409 1.33 10.71 -7.96
CA ALA A 409 0.60 10.98 -6.73
C ALA A 409 1.30 10.31 -5.53
N PRO A 410 1.26 10.93 -4.34
CA PRO A 410 1.97 10.44 -3.16
C PRO A 410 1.38 9.15 -2.56
N LEU A 411 0.24 8.67 -3.08
CA LEU A 411 -0.44 7.46 -2.61
C LEU A 411 -0.81 6.59 -3.81
N ALA A 412 -0.57 5.28 -3.68
CA ALA A 412 -0.98 4.28 -4.64
C ALA A 412 -1.89 3.25 -3.97
N THR A 413 -3.10 3.06 -4.51
CA THR A 413 -3.93 1.90 -4.15
C THR A 413 -3.21 0.64 -4.62
N THR A 414 -3.07 -0.33 -3.74
CA THR A 414 -2.27 -1.53 -3.97
C THR A 414 -3.04 -2.75 -3.49
N GLN A 415 -3.25 -3.70 -4.40
CA GLN A 415 -3.74 -5.03 -4.03
C GLN A 415 -2.55 -5.92 -3.64
N VAL A 416 -2.64 -6.55 -2.48
CA VAL A 416 -1.68 -7.56 -2.03
C VAL A 416 -2.44 -8.87 -1.87
N ALA A 417 -2.07 -9.89 -2.64
CA ALA A 417 -2.65 -11.22 -2.55
C ALA A 417 -1.57 -12.26 -2.26
N GLY A 418 -1.82 -13.12 -1.27
CA GLY A 418 -0.91 -14.14 -0.77
C GLY A 418 0.33 -13.57 -0.08
N GLY A 419 1.30 -14.45 0.19
CA GLY A 419 2.66 -14.10 0.59
C GLY A 419 3.67 -14.92 -0.22
N PRO A 420 4.99 -14.72 -0.03
CA PRO A 420 6.05 -15.32 -0.85
C PRO A 420 5.98 -16.86 -1.07
N ASN A 421 5.31 -17.60 -0.18
CA ASN A 421 5.14 -19.05 -0.29
C ASN A 421 3.78 -19.49 -0.84
N ASN A 422 2.85 -18.56 -1.11
CA ASN A 422 1.54 -18.84 -1.72
C ASN A 422 1.66 -18.84 -3.25
N ASN A 423 0.93 -19.73 -3.92
CA ASN A 423 0.98 -19.87 -5.38
C ASN A 423 0.44 -18.65 -6.15
N ASN A 424 -0.36 -17.81 -5.49
CA ASN A 424 -1.00 -16.63 -6.06
C ASN A 424 -0.35 -15.32 -5.60
N PHE A 425 0.92 -15.36 -5.13
CA PHE A 425 1.57 -14.18 -4.58
C PHE A 425 1.68 -13.06 -5.61
N LYS A 426 1.02 -11.95 -5.31
CA LYS A 426 0.86 -10.80 -6.19
C LYS A 426 0.89 -9.51 -5.40
N ILE A 427 1.58 -8.52 -5.95
CA ILE A 427 1.44 -7.11 -5.55
C ILE A 427 1.09 -6.30 -6.80
N ALA A 428 -0.04 -5.61 -6.77
CA ALA A 428 -0.52 -4.81 -7.87
C ALA A 428 -0.76 -3.35 -7.46
N PRO A 429 0.28 -2.51 -7.50
CA PRO A 429 0.13 -1.08 -7.24
C PRO A 429 -0.48 -0.37 -8.46
N MET A 430 -1.38 0.56 -8.19
CA MET A 430 -1.95 1.48 -9.16
C MET A 430 -1.30 2.85 -9.00
N LEU A 431 -0.30 3.15 -9.83
CA LEU A 431 0.43 4.41 -9.80
C LEU A 431 -0.35 5.48 -10.56
N ALA A 432 -0.86 6.49 -9.88
CA ALA A 432 -1.54 7.63 -10.50
C ALA A 432 -0.51 8.70 -10.89
N MET A 433 -0.27 8.87 -12.18
CA MET A 433 0.62 9.92 -12.69
C MET A 433 -0.10 11.27 -12.63
N THR A 434 0.64 12.37 -12.48
CA THR A 434 0.06 13.73 -12.46
C THR A 434 0.32 14.53 -13.74
N ASP A 435 1.11 13.98 -14.66
CA ASP A 435 1.34 14.51 -16.00
C ASP A 435 1.32 13.40 -17.06
N ASP A 436 1.68 13.74 -18.29
CA ASP A 436 1.75 12.86 -19.45
C ASP A 436 3.20 12.52 -19.87
N THR A 437 4.18 12.67 -18.96
CA THR A 437 5.59 12.40 -19.26
C THR A 437 5.82 10.93 -19.67
N TYR A 438 5.09 10.01 -19.05
CA TYR A 438 5.15 8.58 -19.32
C TYR A 438 3.80 8.04 -19.76
N ASP A 439 3.78 7.21 -20.81
CA ASP A 439 2.54 6.63 -21.36
C ASP A 439 2.48 5.10 -21.25
N LYS A 440 3.61 4.43 -21.01
CA LYS A 440 3.70 2.97 -20.84
C LYS A 440 4.73 2.57 -19.80
N VAL A 441 4.49 1.46 -19.13
CA VAL A 441 5.46 0.80 -18.25
C VAL A 441 5.52 -0.68 -18.58
N THR A 442 6.74 -1.20 -18.71
CA THR A 442 7.04 -2.62 -18.81
C THR A 442 7.68 -3.08 -17.51
N TYR A 443 7.11 -4.11 -16.88
CA TYR A 443 7.50 -4.59 -15.56
C TYR A 443 7.65 -6.12 -15.56
N PRO A 444 8.50 -6.69 -14.68
CA PRO A 444 8.65 -8.12 -14.57
C PRO A 444 7.41 -8.73 -13.90
N THR A 445 7.03 -9.92 -14.37
CA THR A 445 5.94 -10.70 -13.80
C THR A 445 6.10 -12.16 -14.21
N VAL A 446 5.27 -13.06 -13.66
CA VAL A 446 5.20 -14.44 -14.12
C VAL A 446 4.03 -14.61 -15.09
N VAL A 447 4.32 -15.08 -16.30
CA VAL A 447 3.31 -15.45 -17.30
C VAL A 447 3.54 -16.90 -17.71
N SER A 448 2.49 -17.72 -17.66
CA SER A 448 2.59 -19.15 -18.01
C SER A 448 3.73 -19.87 -17.27
N GLU A 449 3.88 -19.60 -15.98
CA GLU A 449 4.89 -20.21 -15.08
C GLU A 449 6.36 -19.89 -15.43
N GLN A 450 6.62 -18.87 -16.24
CA GLN A 450 7.96 -18.36 -16.50
C GLN A 450 8.09 -16.90 -16.11
N VAL A 451 9.26 -16.52 -15.59
CA VAL A 451 9.61 -15.11 -15.40
C VAL A 451 9.65 -14.45 -16.77
N SER A 452 8.85 -13.40 -16.93
CA SER A 452 8.66 -12.67 -18.17
C SER A 452 8.45 -11.18 -17.84
N THR A 453 8.02 -10.41 -18.81
CA THR A 453 7.62 -9.01 -18.64
C THR A 453 6.20 -8.80 -19.16
N ALA A 454 5.44 -7.92 -18.52
CA ALA A 454 4.18 -7.41 -19.02
C ALA A 454 4.27 -5.90 -19.23
N THR A 455 3.45 -5.36 -20.13
CA THR A 455 3.36 -3.92 -20.39
C THR A 455 1.97 -3.42 -19.98
N ALA A 456 1.93 -2.38 -19.16
CA ALA A 456 0.72 -1.59 -18.91
C ALA A 456 0.84 -0.25 -19.64
N GLU A 457 -0.19 0.07 -20.44
CA GLU A 457 -0.37 1.42 -20.96
C GLU A 457 -1.13 2.26 -19.93
N ILE A 458 -0.93 3.58 -19.94
CA ILE A 458 -1.64 4.48 -19.04
C ILE A 458 -3.14 4.43 -19.34
N ASP A 459 -3.96 4.24 -18.31
CA ASP A 459 -5.40 4.43 -18.43
C ASP A 459 -5.68 5.93 -18.54
N ILE A 460 -5.86 6.44 -19.76
CA ILE A 460 -6.07 7.87 -20.05
C ILE A 460 -7.26 8.45 -19.27
N SER A 461 -8.25 7.62 -18.89
CA SER A 461 -9.41 8.09 -18.13
C SER A 461 -9.12 8.34 -16.66
N LYS A 462 -8.10 7.67 -16.11
CA LYS A 462 -7.72 7.71 -14.69
C LYS A 462 -6.31 8.25 -14.44
N ASN A 463 -5.53 8.42 -15.50
CA ASN A 463 -4.10 8.72 -15.50
C ASN A 463 -3.28 7.74 -14.63
N THR A 464 -3.60 6.44 -14.71
CA THR A 464 -3.00 5.41 -13.83
C THR A 464 -2.30 4.30 -14.60
N PHE A 465 -1.17 3.84 -14.08
CA PHE A 465 -0.57 2.55 -14.43
C PHE A 465 -1.05 1.46 -13.48
N ALA A 466 -1.70 0.42 -14.02
CA ALA A 466 -2.05 -0.79 -13.27
C ALA A 466 -0.94 -1.84 -13.43
N ILE A 467 -0.02 -1.86 -12.47
CA ILE A 467 1.11 -2.80 -12.44
C ILE A 467 0.65 -4.07 -11.71
N SER A 468 1.14 -5.24 -12.12
CA SER A 468 0.76 -6.53 -11.54
C SER A 468 2.00 -7.42 -11.43
N LEU A 469 2.75 -7.22 -10.35
CA LEU A 469 3.91 -8.04 -10.03
C LEU A 469 3.42 -9.36 -9.45
N GLN A 470 3.80 -10.48 -10.07
CA GLN A 470 3.38 -11.82 -9.65
C GLN A 470 4.59 -12.74 -9.57
N ASN A 471 4.60 -13.57 -8.53
CA ASN A 471 5.55 -14.67 -8.38
C ASN A 471 4.84 -16.01 -8.58
N ALA A 472 5.61 -17.06 -8.86
CA ALA A 472 5.12 -18.43 -8.89
C ALA A 472 6.13 -19.36 -8.18
N PRO A 473 5.76 -20.60 -7.83
CA PRO A 473 6.66 -21.52 -7.16
C PRO A 473 8.02 -21.69 -7.88
N GLY A 474 9.11 -21.26 -7.24
CA GLY A 474 10.46 -21.30 -7.81
C GLY A 474 10.75 -20.25 -8.89
N LYS A 475 9.86 -19.26 -9.07
CA LYS A 475 9.96 -18.19 -10.08
C LYS A 475 9.69 -16.85 -9.41
N ILE A 476 10.76 -16.08 -9.21
CA ILE A 476 10.73 -14.81 -8.50
C ILE A 476 10.88 -13.69 -9.52
N ALA A 477 9.82 -12.89 -9.71
CA ALA A 477 9.82 -11.68 -10.53
C ALA A 477 10.09 -10.43 -9.69
N PHE A 478 9.78 -10.47 -8.39
CA PHE A 478 10.05 -9.40 -7.43
C PHE A 478 10.27 -9.95 -6.02
N GLU A 479 10.97 -9.18 -5.19
CA GLU A 479 11.19 -9.47 -3.76
C GLU A 479 10.91 -8.21 -2.93
N ASP A 480 10.39 -8.38 -1.72
CA ASP A 480 10.15 -7.26 -0.79
C ASP A 480 11.48 -6.56 -0.45
N LYS A 481 11.47 -5.22 -0.44
CA LYS A 481 12.61 -4.32 -0.17
C LYS A 481 13.78 -4.41 -1.15
N VAL A 482 13.64 -5.17 -2.25
CA VAL A 482 14.64 -5.25 -3.31
C VAL A 482 14.20 -4.37 -4.48
N PRO A 483 15.08 -3.49 -5.02
CA PRO A 483 14.75 -2.69 -6.19
C PRO A 483 14.46 -3.56 -7.41
N VAL A 484 13.25 -3.43 -7.97
CA VAL A 484 12.85 -4.08 -9.21
C VAL A 484 13.00 -3.12 -10.39
N ALA A 485 13.71 -3.56 -11.42
CA ALA A 485 13.90 -2.77 -12.63
C ALA A 485 12.62 -2.79 -13.49
N MET A 486 12.12 -1.61 -13.84
CA MET A 486 10.98 -1.40 -14.72
C MET A 486 11.36 -0.42 -15.82
N THR A 487 10.82 -0.63 -17.02
CA THR A 487 11.08 0.21 -18.18
C THR A 487 9.89 1.10 -18.44
N PHE A 488 10.06 2.41 -18.34
CA PHE A 488 9.01 3.39 -18.62
C PHE A 488 9.25 4.03 -19.99
N HIS A 489 8.21 4.07 -20.83
CA HIS A 489 8.26 4.77 -22.11
C HIS A 489 8.00 6.26 -21.88
N VAL A 490 8.93 7.10 -22.32
CA VAL A 490 8.76 8.55 -22.30
C VAL A 490 7.89 8.93 -23.48
N ALA A 491 6.75 9.57 -23.22
CA ALA A 491 5.80 9.95 -24.27
C ALA A 491 6.47 10.86 -25.31
N LYS A 492 6.10 10.72 -26.58
CA LYS A 492 6.64 11.58 -27.67
C LYS A 492 6.32 13.06 -27.50
N SER A 493 5.29 13.39 -26.72
CA SER A 493 4.91 14.76 -26.37
C SER A 493 5.72 15.34 -25.22
N ALA A 494 6.46 14.52 -24.47
CA ALA A 494 7.19 14.96 -23.29
C ALA A 494 8.31 15.95 -23.67
N PRO A 495 8.59 16.97 -22.83
CA PRO A 495 9.58 18.02 -23.12
C PRO A 495 11.04 17.58 -22.90
N TYR A 496 11.32 16.28 -22.91
CA TYR A 496 12.63 15.71 -22.58
C TYR A 496 13.35 15.12 -23.80
N ALA A 497 14.68 15.05 -23.75
CA ALA A 497 15.50 14.56 -24.85
C ALA A 497 15.23 13.08 -25.17
N GLU A 498 14.77 12.32 -24.18
CA GLU A 498 14.39 10.91 -24.25
C GLU A 498 12.99 10.68 -24.82
N ALA A 499 12.28 11.73 -25.28
CA ALA A 499 10.93 11.60 -25.81
C ALA A 499 10.82 10.52 -26.91
N GLY A 500 9.89 9.58 -26.73
CA GLY A 500 9.69 8.43 -27.61
C GLY A 500 10.68 7.28 -27.40
N THR A 501 11.45 7.29 -26.31
CA THR A 501 12.38 6.22 -25.93
C THR A 501 11.99 5.59 -24.58
N ASP A 502 12.60 4.45 -24.29
CA ASP A 502 12.40 3.70 -23.06
C ASP A 502 13.51 4.01 -22.05
N VAL A 503 13.15 4.32 -20.81
CA VAL A 503 14.09 4.58 -19.72
C VAL A 503 13.88 3.60 -18.56
N LEU A 504 14.97 3.26 -17.87
CA LEU A 504 14.92 2.37 -16.71
C LEU A 504 14.60 3.16 -15.44
N ARG A 505 13.71 2.61 -14.62
CA ARG A 505 13.40 3.08 -13.27
C ARG A 505 13.45 1.89 -12.33
N TYR A 506 13.95 2.11 -11.12
CA TYR A 506 14.00 1.10 -10.08
C TYR A 506 12.90 1.38 -9.07
N VAL A 507 11.99 0.43 -8.91
CA VAL A 507 10.86 0.52 -7.98
C VAL A 507 11.15 -0.40 -6.81
N THR A 508 11.16 0.12 -5.59
CA THR A 508 11.33 -0.69 -4.38
C THR A 508 10.04 -0.67 -3.59
N ILE A 509 9.50 -1.83 -3.28
CA ILE A 509 8.29 -1.99 -2.47
C ILE A 509 8.72 -2.42 -1.07
N ASN A 510 8.19 -1.78 -0.04
CA ASN A 510 8.32 -2.23 1.34
C ASN A 510 6.91 -2.52 1.87
N MET A 511 6.56 -3.80 1.95
CA MET A 511 5.23 -4.25 2.33
C MET A 511 4.90 -3.93 3.78
N LEU A 512 5.88 -4.02 4.69
CA LEU A 512 5.68 -3.72 6.12
C LEU A 512 5.47 -2.22 6.36
N ALA A 513 6.28 -1.38 5.72
CA ALA A 513 6.15 0.07 5.81
C ALA A 513 5.03 0.62 4.92
N LYS A 514 4.45 -0.20 4.04
CA LYS A 514 3.51 0.18 2.99
C LYS A 514 4.04 1.37 2.16
N THR A 515 5.26 1.26 1.65
CA THR A 515 5.89 2.30 0.82
C THR A 515 6.36 1.79 -0.53
N ILE A 516 6.35 2.65 -1.53
CA ILE A 516 6.94 2.45 -2.86
C ILE A 516 7.93 3.59 -3.09
N SER A 517 9.21 3.27 -3.34
CA SER A 517 10.21 4.27 -3.70
C SER A 517 10.69 4.05 -5.13
N ILE A 518 10.72 5.12 -5.91
CA ILE A 518 11.10 5.10 -7.32
C ILE A 518 12.40 5.90 -7.50
N THR A 519 13.40 5.28 -8.10
CA THR A 519 14.72 5.89 -8.36
C THR A 519 15.17 5.62 -9.79
N GLY A 520 16.18 6.34 -10.26
CA GLY A 520 16.76 6.19 -11.59
C GLY A 520 17.59 7.40 -11.97
N ASP A 521 17.93 7.50 -13.25
CA ASP A 521 18.54 8.69 -13.82
C ASP A 521 17.46 9.68 -14.26
N ALA A 522 17.66 10.96 -13.93
CA ALA A 522 16.75 12.04 -14.33
C ALA A 522 16.72 12.20 -15.86
N LEU A 523 15.56 12.60 -16.39
CA LEU A 523 15.46 12.95 -17.81
C LEU A 523 16.13 14.29 -18.11
N HIS A 524 16.65 14.45 -19.32
CA HIS A 524 17.30 15.69 -19.74
C HIS A 524 16.29 16.63 -20.39
N ASP A 525 16.29 17.91 -20.03
CA ASP A 525 15.49 18.92 -20.74
C ASP A 525 15.99 18.97 -22.20
N THR A 526 15.08 19.05 -23.17
CA THR A 526 15.44 19.20 -24.60
C THR A 526 16.34 20.42 -24.85
N SER A 527 16.24 21.46 -24.01
CA SER A 527 17.12 22.63 -24.06
C SER A 527 18.59 22.30 -23.74
N ASP A 528 18.86 21.38 -22.81
CA ASP A 528 20.24 21.02 -22.42
C ASP A 528 21.02 20.40 -23.59
N LYS A 529 20.34 19.58 -24.42
CA LYS A 529 20.95 19.01 -25.63
C LYS A 529 21.29 20.09 -26.67
N VAL A 530 20.44 21.10 -26.82
CA VAL A 530 20.71 22.23 -27.73
C VAL A 530 21.86 23.07 -27.20
N VAL A 531 21.96 23.29 -25.87
CA VAL A 531 23.12 23.95 -25.25
C VAL A 531 24.41 23.20 -25.60
N GLN A 532 24.46 21.88 -25.44
CA GLN A 532 25.64 21.08 -25.78
C GLN A 532 26.01 21.19 -27.26
N LEU A 533 25.03 21.17 -28.18
CA LEU A 533 25.27 21.36 -29.61
C LEU A 533 25.87 22.74 -29.92
N ILE A 534 25.38 23.78 -29.24
CA ILE A 534 25.88 25.16 -29.40
C ILE A 534 27.29 25.30 -28.80
N GLU A 535 27.55 24.73 -27.63
CA GLU A 535 28.87 24.73 -26.99
C GLU A 535 29.93 24.00 -27.81
N ALA A 536 29.53 22.92 -28.50
CA ALA A 536 30.40 22.14 -29.38
C ALA A 536 30.73 22.84 -30.72
N LEU A 537 30.05 23.94 -31.07
CA LEU A 537 30.40 24.71 -32.27
C LEU A 537 31.81 25.30 -32.13
N PRO A 538 32.61 25.39 -33.22
CA PRO A 538 33.90 26.07 -33.18
C PRO A 538 33.75 27.53 -32.76
N SER A 539 34.78 28.09 -32.13
CA SER A 539 34.78 29.53 -31.82
C SER A 539 34.77 30.36 -33.11
N ALA A 540 34.29 31.60 -33.05
CA ALA A 540 34.18 32.48 -34.24
C ALA A 540 35.48 32.60 -35.05
N ALA A 541 36.64 32.52 -34.39
CA ALA A 541 37.96 32.59 -35.02
C ALA A 541 38.40 31.26 -35.68
N GLU A 542 37.80 30.14 -35.29
CA GLU A 542 38.13 28.78 -35.75
C GLU A 542 37.14 28.23 -36.77
N VAL A 543 36.04 28.94 -37.03
CA VAL A 543 35.06 28.54 -38.05
C VAL A 543 35.75 28.42 -39.41
N GLY A 544 35.54 27.30 -40.09
CA GLY A 544 35.99 27.03 -41.45
C GLY A 544 34.82 26.72 -42.39
N MET A 545 35.13 26.54 -43.69
CA MET A 545 34.10 26.13 -44.67
C MET A 545 33.55 24.72 -44.44
N GLY A 546 34.25 23.89 -43.64
CA GLY A 546 33.80 22.54 -43.28
C GLY A 546 32.69 22.50 -42.22
N ASP A 547 32.49 23.58 -41.46
CA ASP A 547 31.57 23.60 -40.32
C ASP A 547 30.13 23.94 -40.69
N GLU A 548 29.83 24.11 -41.98
CA GLU A 548 28.51 24.50 -42.47
C GLU A 548 27.40 23.53 -42.03
N THR A 549 27.69 22.22 -41.98
CA THR A 549 26.72 21.21 -41.61
C THR A 549 26.42 21.25 -40.11
N VAL A 550 27.45 21.35 -39.26
CA VAL A 550 27.27 21.36 -37.80
C VAL A 550 26.60 22.65 -37.30
N ILE A 551 26.91 23.80 -37.92
CA ILE A 551 26.23 25.07 -37.63
C ILE A 551 24.75 25.01 -38.05
N ALA A 552 24.45 24.43 -39.22
CA ALA A 552 23.07 24.27 -39.69
C ALA A 552 22.25 23.30 -38.82
N GLU A 553 22.87 22.24 -38.31
CA GLU A 553 22.24 21.28 -37.39
C GLU A 553 21.92 21.94 -36.04
N ALA A 554 22.87 22.68 -35.46
CA ALA A 554 22.64 23.43 -34.21
C ALA A 554 21.50 24.47 -34.36
N ARG A 555 21.43 25.16 -35.51
CA ARG A 555 20.32 26.08 -35.82
C ARG A 555 18.98 25.36 -35.93
N ALA A 556 18.91 24.24 -36.64
CA ALA A 556 17.68 23.49 -36.79
C ALA A 556 17.16 22.98 -35.44
N ALA A 557 18.05 22.44 -34.59
CA ALA A 557 17.70 21.98 -33.25
C ALA A 557 17.23 23.13 -32.35
N TYR A 558 17.89 24.29 -32.40
CA TYR A 558 17.44 25.49 -31.69
C TYR A 558 16.08 25.98 -32.18
N ASP A 559 15.82 25.99 -33.49
CA ASP A 559 14.55 26.45 -34.06
C ASP A 559 13.35 25.56 -33.67
N GLU A 560 13.58 24.27 -33.40
CA GLU A 560 12.57 23.32 -32.91
C GLU A 560 12.17 23.54 -31.44
N LEU A 561 13.00 24.22 -30.65
CA LEU A 561 12.68 24.55 -29.27
C LEU A 561 11.44 25.46 -29.17
N THR A 562 10.66 25.26 -28.11
CA THR A 562 9.55 26.16 -27.76
C THR A 562 10.07 27.53 -27.31
N ASP A 563 9.23 28.56 -27.35
CA ASP A 563 9.62 29.92 -26.93
C ASP A 563 10.13 29.97 -25.47
N ALA A 564 9.62 29.10 -24.60
CA ALA A 564 10.05 29.00 -23.21
C ALA A 564 11.43 28.32 -23.06
N GLN A 565 11.71 27.32 -23.89
CA GLN A 565 13.01 26.63 -23.90
C GLN A 565 14.09 27.50 -24.54
N LYS A 566 13.78 28.20 -25.64
CA LYS A 566 14.70 29.17 -26.27
C LYS A 566 15.15 30.25 -25.30
N ALA A 567 14.29 30.66 -24.36
CA ALA A 567 14.64 31.65 -23.34
C ALA A 567 15.70 31.17 -22.33
N ARG A 568 15.97 29.86 -22.26
CA ARG A 568 16.98 29.24 -21.38
C ARG A 568 18.28 28.89 -22.11
N VAL A 569 18.32 29.02 -23.43
CA VAL A 569 19.47 28.65 -24.26
C VAL A 569 20.16 29.91 -24.76
N ASP A 570 21.46 30.03 -24.49
CA ASP A 570 22.28 31.12 -25.03
C ASP A 570 22.62 30.85 -26.51
N GLU A 571 22.02 31.62 -27.43
CA GLU A 571 22.25 31.49 -28.87
C GLU A 571 23.48 32.26 -29.39
N THR A 572 24.22 32.96 -28.54
CA THR A 572 25.32 33.86 -28.97
C THR A 572 26.39 33.12 -29.76
N ARG A 573 26.87 31.96 -29.27
CA ARG A 573 27.90 31.17 -29.97
C ARG A 573 27.42 30.63 -31.31
N LEU A 574 26.13 30.28 -31.43
CA LEU A 574 25.52 29.85 -32.70
C LEU A 574 25.51 30.99 -33.73
N LEU A 575 25.16 32.19 -33.29
CA LEU A 575 25.09 33.37 -34.17
C LEU A 575 26.47 33.87 -34.60
N GLU A 576 27.44 33.87 -33.68
CA GLU A 576 28.83 34.19 -33.99
C GLU A 576 29.42 33.23 -35.02
N ALA A 577 29.13 31.93 -34.87
CA ALA A 577 29.56 30.92 -35.83
C ALA A 577 28.91 31.12 -37.22
N GLU A 578 27.61 31.44 -37.27
CA GLU A 578 26.91 31.75 -38.52
C GLU A 578 27.45 33.01 -39.20
N LEU A 579 27.80 34.05 -38.42
CA LEU A 579 28.38 35.28 -38.93
C LEU A 579 29.78 35.05 -39.49
N ALA A 580 30.65 34.34 -38.76
CA ALA A 580 31.99 33.99 -39.22
C ALA A 580 31.93 33.16 -40.51
N LEU A 581 31.04 32.17 -40.60
CA LEU A 581 30.82 31.40 -41.82
C LEU A 581 30.35 32.28 -43.00
N ALA A 582 29.45 33.24 -42.73
CA ALA A 582 28.98 34.17 -43.75
C ALA A 582 30.10 35.12 -44.24
N GLN A 583 30.96 35.59 -43.33
CA GLN A 583 32.11 36.42 -43.66
C GLN A 583 33.17 35.66 -44.45
N LEU A 584 33.44 34.39 -44.11
CA LEU A 584 34.33 33.51 -44.89
C LEU A 584 33.81 33.25 -46.30
N LYS A 585 32.50 32.99 -46.44
CA LYS A 585 31.84 32.85 -47.74
C LYS A 585 31.90 34.14 -48.56
N LYS A 586 31.81 35.30 -47.91
CA LYS A 586 31.97 36.61 -48.55
C LYS A 586 33.41 36.83 -49.01
N ALA A 587 34.39 36.64 -48.14
CA ALA A 587 35.80 36.79 -48.48
C ALA A 587 36.22 35.88 -49.64
N ALA A 588 35.78 34.62 -49.63
CA ALA A 588 36.02 33.69 -50.74
C ALA A 588 35.32 34.11 -52.04
N ALA A 589 34.11 34.69 -51.96
CA ALA A 589 33.40 35.17 -53.13
C ALA A 589 33.99 36.47 -53.71
N ASP A 590 34.46 37.37 -52.84
CA ASP A 590 35.15 38.61 -53.23
C ASP A 590 36.52 38.31 -53.85
N ALA A 591 37.29 37.37 -53.27
CA ALA A 591 38.54 36.89 -53.86
C ALA A 591 38.32 36.25 -55.24
N ALA A 592 37.30 35.38 -55.37
CA ALA A 592 36.94 34.79 -56.68
C ALA A 592 36.47 35.83 -57.70
N ALA A 593 35.82 36.92 -57.25
CA ALA A 593 35.43 38.03 -58.11
C ALA A 593 36.64 38.87 -58.55
N GLN A 594 37.61 39.08 -57.65
CA GLN A 594 38.85 39.78 -57.95
C GLN A 594 39.73 38.97 -58.93
N GLU A 595 39.91 37.67 -58.70
CA GLU A 595 40.63 36.79 -59.62
C GLU A 595 39.96 36.74 -61.00
N ALA A 596 38.63 36.69 -61.03
CA ALA A 596 37.88 36.74 -62.29
C ALA A 596 38.00 38.09 -63.00
N GLN A 597 38.14 39.19 -62.25
CA GLN A 597 38.36 40.53 -62.79
C GLN A 597 39.77 40.66 -63.37
N GLU A 598 40.79 40.20 -62.64
CA GLU A 598 42.18 40.16 -63.10
C GLU A 598 42.34 39.25 -64.32
N ALA A 599 41.65 38.10 -64.36
CA ALA A 599 41.61 37.23 -65.53
C ALA A 599 40.90 37.87 -66.74
N ALA A 600 39.81 38.63 -66.50
CA ALA A 600 39.13 39.38 -67.54
C ALA A 600 39.98 40.54 -68.09
N ASP A 601 40.71 41.26 -67.23
CA ASP A 601 41.61 42.35 -67.62
C ASP A 601 42.87 41.82 -68.33
N ALA A 602 43.42 40.69 -67.90
CA ALA A 602 44.50 39.99 -68.60
C ALA A 602 44.05 39.48 -69.98
N ALA A 603 42.85 38.92 -70.10
CA ALA A 603 42.27 38.53 -71.38
C ALA A 603 42.04 39.73 -72.30
N ARG A 604 41.69 40.90 -71.73
CA ARG A 604 41.51 42.16 -72.45
C ARG A 604 42.82 42.80 -72.90
N LYS A 605 43.92 42.55 -72.18
CA LYS A 605 45.27 42.99 -72.59
C LYS A 605 45.86 42.08 -73.66
N ALA A 606 45.71 40.76 -73.52
CA ALA A 606 46.12 39.79 -74.55
C ALA A 606 45.34 39.95 -75.87
N ALA A 607 44.12 40.47 -75.78
CA ALA A 607 43.28 40.86 -76.92
C ALA A 607 43.87 41.99 -77.79
N ASP A 608 44.64 42.90 -77.18
CA ASP A 608 45.26 44.04 -77.88
C ASP A 608 46.57 43.64 -78.60
N ASP A 609 47.19 42.52 -78.21
CA ASP A 609 48.51 42.06 -78.71
C ASP A 609 48.42 41.02 -79.87
N ASP A 610 47.31 40.28 -80.04
CA ASP A 610 47.10 39.28 -81.13
C ASP A 610 45.59 39.06 -81.46
N PRO A 611 45.08 39.51 -82.64
CA PRO A 611 43.64 39.61 -82.91
C PRO A 611 42.90 38.32 -83.36
N GLU A 612 43.55 37.16 -83.47
CA GLU A 612 42.85 35.90 -83.84
C GLU A 612 42.45 35.07 -82.58
N ASP A 613 41.14 34.95 -82.31
CA ASP A 613 40.46 34.24 -81.18
C ASP A 613 40.18 35.06 -79.88
N VAL A 614 40.14 36.38 -80.01
CA VAL A 614 39.95 37.34 -78.91
C VAL A 614 38.50 37.43 -78.40
N ASP A 615 37.52 37.55 -79.30
CA ASP A 615 36.12 37.80 -78.92
C ASP A 615 35.51 36.67 -78.08
N LYS A 616 35.93 35.42 -78.34
CA LYS A 616 35.40 34.23 -77.65
C LYS A 616 35.99 34.07 -76.25
N LYS A 617 37.28 34.36 -76.07
CA LYS A 617 37.97 34.35 -74.77
C LYS A 617 37.51 35.51 -73.89
N LEU A 618 37.31 36.70 -74.47
CA LEU A 618 36.77 37.87 -73.77
C LEU A 618 35.31 37.66 -73.35
N ALA A 619 34.48 37.04 -74.19
CA ALA A 619 33.10 36.68 -73.83
C ALA A 619 33.04 35.64 -72.69
N ALA A 620 33.94 34.65 -72.70
CA ALA A 620 34.03 33.65 -71.64
C ALA A 620 34.51 34.25 -70.31
N ALA A 621 35.55 35.09 -70.32
CA ALA A 621 36.06 35.76 -69.12
C ALA A 621 35.02 36.71 -68.51
N ASN A 622 34.31 37.48 -69.34
CA ASN A 622 33.23 38.36 -68.87
C ASN A 622 32.03 37.58 -68.29
N ALA A 623 31.74 36.38 -68.80
CA ALA A 623 30.69 35.52 -68.25
C ALA A 623 31.09 34.95 -66.87
N VAL A 624 32.35 34.56 -66.71
CA VAL A 624 32.91 34.11 -65.42
C VAL A 624 32.91 35.25 -64.39
N LEU A 625 33.34 36.45 -64.80
CA LEU A 625 33.29 37.65 -63.97
C LEU A 625 31.86 38.02 -63.55
N ALA A 626 30.89 37.94 -64.47
CA ALA A 626 29.48 38.19 -64.15
C ALA A 626 28.92 37.17 -63.14
N ALA A 627 29.33 35.90 -63.24
CA ALA A 627 28.95 34.85 -62.30
C ALA A 627 29.63 35.02 -60.92
N ALA A 628 30.92 35.38 -60.90
CA ALA A 628 31.67 35.65 -59.67
C ALA A 628 31.12 36.89 -58.94
N ASN A 629 30.84 37.98 -59.66
CA ASN A 629 30.20 39.18 -59.12
C ASN A 629 28.78 38.91 -58.60
N ALA A 630 28.01 38.04 -59.27
CA ALA A 630 26.70 37.63 -58.78
C ALA A 630 26.80 36.81 -57.48
N LYS A 631 27.84 35.98 -57.34
CA LYS A 631 28.12 35.20 -56.13
C LYS A 631 28.63 36.08 -54.98
N ALA A 632 29.50 37.06 -55.26
CA ALA A 632 29.95 38.08 -54.31
C ALA A 632 28.76 38.93 -53.81
N ALA A 633 27.89 39.40 -54.71
CA ALA A 633 26.68 40.14 -54.33
C ALA A 633 25.69 39.31 -53.50
N ALA A 634 25.62 37.99 -53.72
CA ALA A 634 24.80 37.09 -52.91
C ALA A 634 25.42 36.82 -51.54
N ALA A 635 26.74 36.69 -51.46
CA ALA A 635 27.48 36.52 -50.20
C ALA A 635 27.47 37.80 -49.35
N ASP A 636 27.56 38.96 -49.98
CA ASP A 636 27.43 40.28 -49.34
C ASP A 636 26.02 40.47 -48.75
N ALA A 637 24.99 40.07 -49.48
CA ALA A 637 23.62 40.05 -48.98
C ALA A 637 23.43 39.07 -47.81
N ALA A 638 24.08 37.90 -47.83
CA ALA A 638 24.04 36.92 -46.76
C ALA A 638 24.78 37.41 -45.50
N ALA A 639 25.97 38.00 -45.66
CA ALA A 639 26.74 38.61 -44.58
C ALA A 639 25.97 39.77 -43.92
N THR A 640 25.33 40.64 -44.72
CA THR A 640 24.50 41.73 -44.19
C THR A 640 23.28 41.21 -43.40
N VAL A 641 22.75 40.04 -43.75
CA VAL A 641 21.64 39.39 -43.03
C VAL A 641 22.14 38.78 -41.72
N ALA A 642 23.31 38.13 -41.73
CA ALA A 642 23.96 37.59 -40.54
C ALA A 642 24.35 38.69 -39.55
N GLU A 643 24.89 39.81 -40.03
CA GLU A 643 25.29 40.96 -39.21
C GLU A 643 24.08 41.65 -38.56
N ARG A 644 22.94 41.67 -39.25
CA ARG A 644 21.65 42.12 -38.68
C ARG A 644 21.06 41.11 -37.69
N ALA A 645 21.37 39.82 -37.83
CA ALA A 645 20.98 38.81 -36.86
C ALA A 645 21.81 38.95 -35.58
N GLN A 646 23.14 39.15 -35.71
CA GLN A 646 24.04 39.45 -34.60
C GLN A 646 23.64 40.73 -33.85
N ALA A 647 23.41 41.83 -34.55
CA ALA A 647 22.98 43.09 -33.92
C ALA A 647 21.63 43.00 -33.19
N LYS A 648 20.78 42.03 -33.58
CA LYS A 648 19.51 41.75 -32.91
C LYS A 648 19.70 40.85 -31.67
N ALA A 649 20.73 40.01 -31.68
CA ALA A 649 21.13 39.16 -30.57
C ALA A 649 21.94 39.91 -29.50
N ASP A 650 22.82 40.85 -29.88
CA ASP A 650 23.48 41.74 -28.92
C ASP A 650 22.43 42.56 -28.13
N ALA A 651 21.33 42.94 -28.79
CA ALA A 651 20.18 43.58 -28.16
C ALA A 651 19.32 42.63 -27.30
N ALA A 652 19.35 41.31 -27.58
CA ALA A 652 18.67 40.29 -26.80
C ALA A 652 19.51 39.86 -25.58
N GLN A 653 20.84 39.79 -25.73
CA GLN A 653 21.80 39.52 -24.66
C GLN A 653 21.82 40.67 -23.65
N ALA A 654 21.78 41.94 -24.11
CA ALA A 654 21.57 43.09 -23.23
C ALA A 654 20.24 43.02 -22.43
N LYS A 655 19.24 42.30 -22.93
CA LYS A 655 17.96 42.04 -22.24
C LYS A 655 18.04 40.83 -21.29
N ALA A 656 18.82 39.80 -21.64
CA ALA A 656 19.10 38.64 -20.79
C ALA A 656 19.99 39.00 -19.59
N THR A 657 21.02 39.84 -19.77
CA THR A 657 21.87 40.35 -18.67
C THR A 657 21.06 41.21 -17.69
N ALA A 658 20.06 41.96 -18.19
CA ALA A 658 19.13 42.71 -17.34
C ALA A 658 18.12 41.81 -16.60
N SER A 659 17.82 40.62 -17.13
CA SER A 659 16.98 39.59 -16.50
C SER A 659 17.77 38.77 -15.47
N GLN A 660 19.03 38.44 -15.74
CA GLN A 660 19.94 37.75 -14.83
C GLN A 660 20.29 38.63 -13.62
N ALA A 661 20.56 39.93 -13.82
CA ALA A 661 20.74 40.88 -12.73
C ALA A 661 19.47 41.06 -11.84
N ALA A 662 18.29 40.75 -12.37
CA ALA A 662 17.03 40.73 -11.60
C ALA A 662 16.80 39.39 -10.87
N ALA A 663 17.29 38.27 -11.42
CA ALA A 663 17.26 36.95 -10.80
C ALA A 663 18.33 36.79 -9.70
N ASP A 664 19.54 37.32 -9.92
CA ASP A 664 20.64 37.33 -8.94
C ASP A 664 20.28 38.19 -7.73
N LYS A 665 19.61 39.33 -7.95
CA LYS A 665 19.04 40.15 -6.87
C LYS A 665 17.92 39.42 -6.11
N ALA A 666 17.07 38.67 -6.80
CA ALA A 666 16.04 37.84 -6.16
C ALA A 666 16.62 36.64 -5.40
N ALA A 667 17.78 36.12 -5.83
CA ALA A 667 18.54 35.07 -5.15
C ALA A 667 19.31 35.61 -3.92
N GLU A 668 19.90 36.81 -3.99
CA GLU A 668 20.46 37.52 -2.84
C GLU A 668 19.37 37.88 -1.81
N ASP A 669 18.21 38.34 -2.28
CA ASP A 669 17.05 38.62 -1.41
C ASP A 669 16.48 37.33 -0.79
N ALA A 670 16.54 36.18 -1.49
CA ALA A 670 16.15 34.87 -0.96
C ALA A 670 17.19 34.28 0.02
N GLN A 671 18.49 34.52 -0.20
CA GLN A 671 19.55 34.15 0.72
C GLN A 671 19.53 35.01 2.00
N ALA A 672 19.16 36.29 1.90
CA ALA A 672 18.91 37.15 3.05
C ALA A 672 17.65 36.72 3.84
N ALA A 673 16.60 36.26 3.16
CA ALA A 673 15.41 35.68 3.78
C ALA A 673 15.68 34.30 4.43
N GLN A 674 16.55 33.49 3.83
CA GLN A 674 17.02 32.22 4.40
C GLN A 674 17.90 32.46 5.64
N ALA A 675 18.83 33.43 5.60
CA ALA A 675 19.64 33.80 6.75
C ALA A 675 18.80 34.37 7.91
N GLN A 676 17.68 35.04 7.63
CA GLN A 676 16.70 35.47 8.64
C GLN A 676 15.87 34.30 9.17
N ALA A 677 15.45 33.35 8.32
CA ALA A 677 14.77 32.12 8.73
C ALA A 677 15.68 31.18 9.54
N ASP A 678 16.99 31.15 9.25
CA ASP A 678 18.00 30.41 10.01
C ASP A 678 18.32 31.11 11.34
N ALA A 679 18.26 32.45 11.41
CA ALA A 679 18.36 33.20 12.66
C ALA A 679 17.11 33.03 13.55
N ASP A 680 15.92 32.98 12.95
CA ASP A 680 14.65 32.73 13.65
C ASP A 680 14.52 31.24 14.06
N GLY A 681 15.07 30.31 13.27
CA GLY A 681 15.23 28.90 13.60
C GLY A 681 16.27 28.66 14.71
N ALA A 682 17.35 29.44 14.75
CA ALA A 682 18.32 29.43 15.84
C ALA A 682 17.72 30.00 17.14
N ALA A 683 16.82 30.99 17.06
CA ALA A 683 16.05 31.47 18.21
C ALA A 683 15.04 30.42 18.73
N ALA A 684 14.43 29.64 17.83
CA ALA A 684 13.58 28.49 18.20
C ALA A 684 14.39 27.32 18.81
N ALA A 685 15.61 27.08 18.34
CA ALA A 685 16.53 26.09 18.92
C ALA A 685 17.07 26.52 20.31
N ALA A 686 17.28 27.82 20.53
CA ALA A 686 17.63 28.36 21.85
C ALA A 686 16.45 28.30 22.86
N ALA A 687 15.21 28.47 22.37
CA ALA A 687 14.00 28.24 23.16
C ALA A 687 13.80 26.75 23.52
N LYS A 688 14.17 25.83 22.62
CA LYS A 688 14.19 24.39 22.88
C LYS A 688 15.25 23.99 23.92
N THR A 689 16.45 24.58 23.87
CA THR A 689 17.52 24.30 24.84
C THR A 689 17.16 24.78 26.26
N SER A 690 16.45 25.91 26.38
CA SER A 690 15.95 26.40 27.67
C SER A 690 14.71 25.65 28.19
N ALA A 691 13.96 24.98 27.32
CA ALA A 691 12.89 24.06 27.68
C ALA A 691 13.42 22.69 28.17
N ASP A 692 14.49 22.18 27.54
CA ASP A 692 15.18 20.96 27.96
C ASP A 692 15.85 21.13 29.35
N GLU A 693 16.40 22.32 29.65
CA GLU A 693 16.92 22.66 30.98
C GLU A 693 15.80 22.80 32.05
N ALA A 694 14.61 23.29 31.67
CA ALA A 694 13.46 23.38 32.57
C ALA A 694 12.81 22.01 32.86
N ALA A 695 12.81 21.09 31.88
CA ALA A 695 12.39 19.70 32.04
C ALA A 695 13.35 18.91 32.95
N ALA A 696 14.66 19.15 32.81
CA ALA A 696 15.68 18.57 33.69
C ALA A 696 15.54 19.06 35.14
N ALA A 697 15.27 20.35 35.37
CA ALA A 697 15.04 20.91 36.70
C ALA A 697 13.73 20.39 37.36
N ALA A 698 12.70 20.10 36.57
CA ALA A 698 11.45 19.50 37.07
C ALA A 698 11.63 18.03 37.49
N ALA A 699 12.44 17.26 36.74
CA ALA A 699 12.80 15.88 37.09
C ALA A 699 13.67 15.82 38.36
N GLU A 700 14.59 16.78 38.54
CA GLU A 700 15.43 16.87 39.73
C GLU A 700 14.64 17.27 40.99
N ALA A 701 13.66 18.18 40.85
CA ALA A 701 12.72 18.53 41.93
C ALA A 701 11.78 17.37 42.32
N GLN A 702 11.43 16.50 41.36
CA GLN A 702 10.65 15.29 41.61
C GLN A 702 11.45 14.22 42.35
N ALA A 703 12.73 14.04 41.99
CA ALA A 703 13.64 13.14 42.70
C ALA A 703 13.83 13.57 44.17
N GLN A 704 13.97 14.87 44.42
CA GLN A 704 14.07 15.43 45.78
C GLN A 704 12.77 15.24 46.60
N CYS A 705 11.60 15.31 45.98
CA CYS A 705 10.32 15.06 46.66
C CYS A 705 10.11 13.58 47.03
N VAL A 706 10.55 12.65 46.17
CA VAL A 706 10.49 11.21 46.45
C VAL A 706 11.43 10.84 47.60
N GLU A 707 12.64 11.43 47.62
CA GLU A 707 13.60 11.20 48.69
C GLU A 707 13.12 11.77 50.03
N ALA A 708 12.49 12.95 50.02
CA ALA A 708 11.87 13.53 51.22
C ALA A 708 10.70 12.67 51.76
N ALA A 709 9.92 12.03 50.89
CA ALA A 709 8.84 11.12 51.28
C ALA A 709 9.38 9.81 51.89
N LYS A 710 10.50 9.31 51.36
CA LYS A 710 11.18 8.11 51.87
C LYS A 710 11.74 8.35 53.28
N VAL A 711 12.41 9.49 53.48
CA VAL A 711 12.92 9.94 54.80
C VAL A 711 11.79 10.15 55.81
N ALA A 712 10.64 10.68 55.38
CA ALA A 712 9.48 10.86 56.25
C ALA A 712 8.83 9.53 56.68
N CYS A 713 8.79 8.52 55.79
CA CYS A 713 8.31 7.17 56.11
C CYS A 713 9.25 6.44 57.08
N GLU A 714 10.57 6.56 56.90
CA GLU A 714 11.57 6.02 57.82
C GLU A 714 11.47 6.66 59.21
N ALA A 715 11.30 7.99 59.29
CA ALA A 715 11.10 8.71 60.55
C ALA A 715 9.80 8.31 61.28
N ALA A 716 8.79 7.83 60.54
CA ALA A 716 7.53 7.34 61.09
C ALA A 716 7.54 5.82 61.40
N GLY A 717 8.62 5.10 61.07
CA GLY A 717 8.77 3.67 61.33
C GLY A 717 7.93 2.77 60.41
N ILE A 718 7.56 3.25 59.21
CA ILE A 718 6.68 2.55 58.26
C ILE A 718 7.47 2.23 56.98
N ALA A 719 7.35 1.00 56.45
CA ALA A 719 8.02 0.59 55.21
C ALA A 719 7.46 1.34 53.99
N TYR A 720 8.34 1.98 53.22
CA TYR A 720 7.97 2.68 51.98
C TYR A 720 7.61 1.66 50.88
N ASP A 721 6.37 1.73 50.38
CA ASP A 721 5.83 0.82 49.36
C ASP A 721 5.79 1.52 48.00
N GLU A 722 6.73 1.16 47.12
CA GLU A 722 6.88 1.71 45.77
C GLU A 722 5.64 1.48 44.89
N SER A 723 4.84 0.43 45.15
CA SER A 723 3.69 0.07 44.32
C SER A 723 2.51 1.05 44.44
N LYS A 724 2.43 1.82 45.53
CA LYS A 724 1.43 2.88 45.74
C LYS A 724 1.84 4.24 45.18
N SER A 725 3.08 4.39 44.70
CA SER A 725 3.49 5.57 43.91
C SER A 725 2.91 5.53 42.48
N ALA A 726 2.50 4.34 42.00
CA ALA A 726 1.95 4.13 40.67
C ALA A 726 0.60 4.85 40.43
N SER A 727 -0.18 5.11 41.49
CA SER A 727 -1.40 5.93 41.40
C SER A 727 -1.10 7.43 41.31
N PHE A 728 0.10 7.87 41.70
CA PHE A 728 0.60 9.23 41.42
C PHE A 728 1.09 9.37 39.95
N ASN A 729 1.55 8.27 39.35
CA ASN A 729 2.00 8.22 37.95
C ASN A 729 0.86 8.36 36.93
N MET A 730 -0.40 8.06 37.28
CA MET A 730 -1.54 8.29 36.38
C MET A 730 -1.94 9.77 36.28
N VAL A 731 -1.76 10.57 37.35
CA VAL A 731 -1.98 12.02 37.29
C VAL A 731 -0.85 12.70 36.51
N ALA A 732 0.38 12.19 36.61
CA ALA A 732 1.51 12.63 35.78
C ALA A 732 1.31 12.27 34.30
N ALA A 733 0.85 11.05 33.98
CA ALA A 733 0.57 10.64 32.60
C ALA A 733 -0.62 11.42 32.00
N HIS A 734 -1.63 11.76 32.80
CA HIS A 734 -2.76 12.56 32.33
C HIS A 734 -2.40 14.06 32.22
N ALA A 735 -1.56 14.59 33.11
CA ALA A 735 -1.01 15.94 32.96
C ALA A 735 -0.04 16.04 31.77
N GLU A 736 0.74 14.98 31.50
CA GLU A 736 1.61 14.87 30.32
C GLU A 736 0.78 14.76 29.03
N GLN A 737 -0.34 14.03 29.05
CA GLN A 737 -1.27 13.97 27.90
C GLN A 737 -2.04 15.27 27.69
N VAL A 738 -2.45 15.96 28.75
CA VAL A 738 -3.12 17.28 28.66
C VAL A 738 -2.14 18.37 28.24
N ALA A 739 -0.87 18.31 28.68
CA ALA A 739 0.20 19.17 28.21
C ALA A 739 0.55 18.88 26.74
N LYS A 740 0.66 17.61 26.34
CA LYS A 740 0.83 17.21 24.92
C LYS A 740 -0.35 17.60 24.05
N MET A 741 -1.59 17.56 24.57
CA MET A 741 -2.78 18.01 23.83
C MET A 741 -2.86 19.55 23.73
N ALA A 742 -2.37 20.27 24.73
CA ALA A 742 -2.24 21.73 24.68
C ALA A 742 -1.09 22.18 23.76
N GLU A 743 0.07 21.48 23.80
CA GLU A 743 1.16 21.60 22.81
C GLU A 743 0.67 21.26 21.42
N LEU A 744 -0.06 20.16 21.21
CA LEU A 744 -0.63 19.81 19.91
C LEU A 744 -1.63 20.83 19.40
N GLN A 745 -2.42 21.49 20.27
CA GLN A 745 -3.33 22.56 19.87
C GLN A 745 -2.60 23.88 19.56
N GLU A 746 -1.51 24.17 20.25
CA GLU A 746 -0.68 25.36 20.02
C GLU A 746 0.25 25.17 18.81
N ASP A 747 0.75 23.95 18.60
CA ASP A 747 1.46 23.48 17.40
C ASP A 747 0.54 23.43 16.19
N LEU A 748 -0.72 23.03 16.36
CA LEU A 748 -1.72 23.09 15.27
C LEU A 748 -2.08 24.55 14.96
N ALA A 749 -2.21 25.41 15.96
CA ALA A 749 -2.44 26.85 15.76
C ALA A 749 -1.22 27.55 15.13
N SER A 750 0.00 27.15 15.50
CA SER A 750 1.26 27.62 14.93
C SER A 750 1.47 27.07 13.52
N ALA A 751 1.10 25.81 13.26
CA ALA A 751 1.12 25.20 11.93
C ALA A 751 0.04 25.77 11.02
N GLU A 752 -1.14 26.12 11.53
CA GLU A 752 -2.18 26.84 10.80
C GLU A 752 -1.78 28.30 10.55
N ALA A 753 -1.11 28.96 11.50
CA ALA A 753 -0.52 30.28 11.31
C ALA A 753 0.63 30.23 10.28
N ALA A 754 1.46 29.19 10.29
CA ALA A 754 2.52 28.94 9.32
C ALA A 754 1.95 28.57 7.93
N ARG A 755 0.86 27.79 7.87
CA ARG A 755 0.15 27.45 6.63
C ARG A 755 -0.57 28.66 6.05
N LYS A 756 -1.12 29.52 6.91
CA LYS A 756 -1.70 30.82 6.53
C LYS A 756 -0.62 31.80 6.09
N ALA A 757 0.54 31.86 6.75
CA ALA A 757 1.70 32.65 6.32
C ALA A 757 2.31 32.12 5.03
N ALA A 758 2.32 30.79 4.81
CA ALA A 758 2.73 30.17 3.56
C ALA A 758 1.72 30.40 2.43
N ALA A 759 0.42 30.43 2.74
CA ALA A 759 -0.62 30.80 1.78
C ALA A 759 -0.61 32.29 1.45
N ASP A 760 -0.34 33.17 2.44
CA ASP A 760 -0.16 34.61 2.26
C ASP A 760 1.13 34.91 1.47
N LYS A 761 2.20 34.12 1.70
CA LYS A 761 3.44 34.14 0.90
C LYS A 761 3.20 33.63 -0.51
N ALA A 762 2.49 32.52 -0.71
CA ALA A 762 2.13 32.01 -2.04
C ALA A 762 1.20 33.00 -2.79
N ALA A 763 0.28 33.67 -2.09
CA ALA A 763 -0.56 34.72 -2.66
C ALA A 763 0.25 35.97 -3.03
N ASN A 764 1.31 36.30 -2.26
CA ASN A 764 2.24 37.37 -2.59
C ASN A 764 3.16 36.99 -3.75
N ASP A 765 3.64 35.75 -3.81
CA ASP A 765 4.46 35.19 -4.88
C ASP A 765 3.66 35.12 -6.20
N VAL A 766 2.35 34.83 -6.13
CA VAL A 766 1.43 34.92 -7.27
C VAL A 766 1.18 36.39 -7.68
N LYS A 767 1.04 37.33 -6.74
CA LYS A 767 0.93 38.77 -7.04
C LYS A 767 2.21 39.33 -7.67
N VAL A 768 3.37 38.88 -7.20
CA VAL A 768 4.69 39.24 -7.75
C VAL A 768 4.85 38.62 -9.14
N ALA A 769 4.48 37.35 -9.34
CA ALA A 769 4.48 36.70 -10.66
C ALA A 769 3.50 37.37 -11.64
N GLN A 770 2.33 37.81 -11.17
CA GLN A 770 1.36 38.57 -11.97
C GLN A 770 1.88 39.98 -12.31
N ALA A 771 2.59 40.65 -11.39
CA ALA A 771 3.24 41.93 -11.65
C ALA A 771 4.42 41.80 -12.64
N VAL A 772 5.18 40.71 -12.56
CA VAL A 772 6.24 40.36 -13.54
C VAL A 772 5.65 40.08 -14.91
N ARG A 773 4.52 39.34 -14.98
CA ARG A 773 3.79 39.10 -16.23
C ARG A 773 3.21 40.39 -16.83
N ALA A 774 2.63 41.25 -16.00
CA ALA A 774 2.08 42.54 -16.43
C ALA A 774 3.17 43.51 -16.94
N LYS A 775 4.37 43.48 -16.32
CA LYS A 775 5.53 44.25 -16.78
C LYS A 775 6.11 43.70 -18.09
N ALA A 776 6.23 42.37 -18.21
CA ALA A 776 6.65 41.71 -19.45
C ALA A 776 5.66 41.95 -20.61
N GLU A 777 4.36 41.97 -20.33
CA GLU A 777 3.31 42.30 -21.30
C GLU A 777 3.33 43.79 -21.70
N ALA A 778 3.61 44.70 -20.77
CA ALA A 778 3.78 46.12 -21.05
C ALA A 778 5.01 46.39 -21.94
N GLU A 779 6.12 45.69 -21.69
CA GLU A 779 7.36 45.77 -22.48
C GLU A 779 7.20 45.13 -23.86
N ALA A 780 6.46 44.01 -23.96
CA ALA A 780 6.10 43.40 -25.25
C ALA A 780 5.18 44.30 -26.09
N LYS A 781 4.26 45.03 -25.44
CA LYS A 781 3.37 46.01 -26.09
C LYS A 781 4.14 47.27 -26.55
N ALA A 782 5.12 47.73 -25.78
CA ALA A 782 6.03 48.80 -26.17
C ALA A 782 6.90 48.41 -27.39
N ALA A 783 7.44 47.19 -27.42
CA ALA A 783 8.21 46.66 -28.54
C ALA A 783 7.38 46.51 -29.83
N LYS A 784 6.12 46.08 -29.72
CA LYS A 784 5.18 46.01 -30.87
C LYS A 784 4.86 47.39 -31.46
N THR A 785 4.78 48.41 -30.61
CA THR A 785 4.46 49.79 -31.00
C THR A 785 5.67 50.48 -31.66
N ALA A 786 6.89 50.22 -31.16
CA ALA A 786 8.15 50.68 -31.77
C ALA A 786 8.41 50.03 -33.15
N LYS A 787 8.11 48.72 -33.30
CA LYS A 787 8.21 48.01 -34.57
C LYS A 787 7.23 48.55 -35.63
N ALA A 788 5.98 48.81 -35.24
CA ALA A 788 4.98 49.41 -36.14
C ALA A 788 5.33 50.84 -36.57
N ALA A 789 5.97 51.63 -35.71
CA ALA A 789 6.46 52.98 -36.02
C ALA A 789 7.67 52.95 -36.98
N ALA A 790 8.58 51.99 -36.82
CA ALA A 790 9.73 51.80 -37.71
C ALA A 790 9.31 51.31 -39.12
N GLU A 791 8.36 50.37 -39.20
CA GLU A 791 7.83 49.87 -40.48
C GLU A 791 7.04 50.95 -41.26
N LYS A 792 6.30 51.82 -40.55
CA LYS A 792 5.58 52.96 -41.15
C LYS A 792 6.53 54.03 -41.70
N LYS A 793 7.67 54.27 -41.06
CA LYS A 793 8.71 55.20 -41.50
C LYS A 793 9.48 54.67 -42.72
N ALA A 794 9.72 53.35 -42.78
CA ALA A 794 10.35 52.68 -43.93
C ALA A 794 9.43 52.62 -45.18
N ALA A 795 8.12 52.46 -45.00
CA ALA A 795 7.17 52.41 -46.11
C ALA A 795 6.91 53.78 -46.78
N ALA A 796 7.08 54.89 -46.05
CA ALA A 796 6.84 56.26 -46.55
C ALA A 796 7.93 56.78 -47.52
N ALA A 797 9.11 56.14 -47.56
CA ALA A 797 10.24 56.54 -48.41
C ALA A 797 10.19 55.97 -49.85
N LEU A 798 9.24 55.07 -50.15
CA LEU A 798 9.15 54.36 -51.43
C LEU A 798 8.04 54.94 -52.33
N LYS A 799 8.32 55.06 -53.64
CA LYS A 799 7.32 55.57 -54.61
C LYS A 799 6.17 54.55 -54.78
N ALA A 800 4.95 55.05 -54.98
CA ALA A 800 3.78 54.20 -55.22
C ALA A 800 3.94 53.41 -56.54
N ASN A 801 3.66 52.10 -56.50
CA ASN A 801 3.79 51.20 -57.66
C ASN A 801 2.65 51.44 -58.66
N PRO A 802 2.93 51.84 -59.92
CA PRO A 802 1.89 52.23 -60.88
C PRO A 802 1.17 51.05 -61.55
N MET A 803 1.11 49.88 -60.89
CA MET A 803 0.56 48.64 -61.40
C MET A 803 -0.89 48.77 -61.87
N THR A 804 -1.14 48.36 -63.11
CA THR A 804 -2.49 48.23 -63.67
C THR A 804 -2.76 46.78 -64.07
N VAL A 805 -3.97 46.30 -63.78
CA VAL A 805 -4.39 44.93 -64.07
C VAL A 805 -5.71 44.95 -64.82
N LYS A 806 -5.72 44.40 -66.03
CA LYS A 806 -6.95 44.15 -66.81
C LYS A 806 -7.18 42.63 -66.89
N VAL A 807 -8.42 42.20 -66.65
CA VAL A 807 -8.78 40.78 -66.66
C VAL A 807 -9.63 40.46 -67.89
N LYS A 808 -9.30 39.34 -68.55
CA LYS A 808 -10.03 38.83 -69.70
C LYS A 808 -10.97 37.70 -69.28
N THR A 809 -12.11 37.59 -69.96
CA THR A 809 -13.01 36.44 -69.75
C THR A 809 -12.41 35.22 -70.45
N VAL A 810 -12.28 34.11 -69.73
CA VAL A 810 -11.65 32.89 -70.23
C VAL A 810 -12.68 31.76 -70.39
N LYS A 811 -12.44 30.84 -71.33
CA LYS A 811 -13.33 29.69 -71.60
C LYS A 811 -12.70 28.40 -71.07
N ALA A 812 -13.50 27.51 -70.47
CA ALA A 812 -13.07 26.19 -70.02
C ALA A 812 -14.12 25.12 -70.39
N LYS A 813 -13.69 23.87 -70.56
CA LYS A 813 -14.56 22.73 -70.91
C LYS A 813 -15.19 22.13 -69.66
N ALA A 814 -16.45 21.69 -69.72
CA ALA A 814 -17.16 21.12 -68.57
C ALA A 814 -16.59 19.76 -68.13
N ALA A 815 -16.27 18.89 -69.10
CA ALA A 815 -15.91 17.49 -68.87
C ALA A 815 -14.40 17.23 -68.77
N LYS A 816 -13.53 18.19 -69.10
CA LYS A 816 -12.07 18.00 -69.14
C LYS A 816 -11.34 19.16 -68.46
N LYS A 817 -10.20 18.84 -67.83
CA LYS A 817 -9.33 19.83 -67.19
C LYS A 817 -8.87 20.84 -68.23
N THR A 818 -9.07 22.13 -67.95
CA THR A 818 -8.59 23.21 -68.83
C THR A 818 -7.49 23.99 -68.13
N THR A 819 -6.36 24.18 -68.81
CA THR A 819 -5.23 25.00 -68.33
C THR A 819 -5.12 26.25 -69.19
N ILE A 820 -5.19 27.43 -68.56
CA ILE A 820 -5.12 28.72 -69.23
C ILE A 820 -3.86 29.46 -68.77
N ALA A 821 -3.04 29.89 -69.72
CA ALA A 821 -1.83 30.65 -69.43
C ALA A 821 -2.15 32.04 -68.85
N ALA A 822 -1.29 32.55 -67.97
CA ALA A 822 -1.46 33.83 -67.28
C ALA A 822 -1.78 34.98 -68.25
N LYS A 823 -1.03 35.12 -69.35
CA LYS A 823 -1.23 36.16 -70.38
C LYS A 823 -2.61 36.16 -71.06
N LYS A 824 -3.31 35.02 -71.04
CA LYS A 824 -4.66 34.88 -71.61
C LYS A 824 -5.75 35.26 -70.62
N ALA A 825 -5.46 35.22 -69.31
CA ALA A 825 -6.40 35.54 -68.23
C ALA A 825 -6.19 36.96 -67.66
N PHE A 826 -4.94 37.39 -67.54
CA PHE A 826 -4.54 38.65 -66.92
C PHE A 826 -3.58 39.41 -67.84
N ALA A 827 -3.83 40.70 -68.02
CA ALA A 827 -2.90 41.65 -68.60
C ALA A 827 -2.44 42.59 -67.48
N VAL A 828 -1.21 42.39 -67.00
CA VAL A 828 -0.58 43.22 -65.96
C VAL A 828 0.44 44.12 -66.62
N ALA A 829 0.34 45.43 -66.40
CA ALA A 829 1.24 46.42 -66.96
C ALA A 829 1.75 47.38 -65.87
N LYS A 830 2.96 47.90 -66.07
CA LYS A 830 3.64 48.88 -65.18
C LYS A 830 3.90 48.40 -63.74
N ALA A 831 3.81 47.09 -63.49
CA ALA A 831 4.11 46.52 -62.17
C ALA A 831 5.62 46.52 -61.93
N GLN A 832 6.03 47.07 -60.78
CA GLN A 832 7.42 47.02 -60.32
C GLN A 832 7.60 45.86 -59.33
N GLY A 833 8.57 44.97 -59.60
CA GLY A 833 8.81 43.76 -58.80
C GLY A 833 8.16 42.47 -59.34
N LYS A 834 8.49 41.32 -58.73
CA LYS A 834 7.91 40.03 -59.10
C LYS A 834 6.40 40.04 -58.83
N VAL A 835 5.61 39.68 -59.85
CA VAL A 835 4.15 39.61 -59.76
C VAL A 835 3.70 38.19 -59.41
N LYS A 836 2.91 38.06 -58.34
CA LYS A 836 2.29 36.81 -57.92
C LYS A 836 0.76 36.96 -57.91
N PHE A 837 0.07 35.83 -58.13
CA PHE A 837 -1.39 35.77 -58.17
C PHE A 837 -1.91 34.82 -57.12
N TYR A 838 -2.88 35.27 -56.34
CA TYR A 838 -3.51 34.47 -55.29
C TYR A 838 -5.01 34.49 -55.47
N LYS A 839 -5.64 33.31 -55.45
CA LYS A 839 -7.09 33.25 -55.41
C LYS A 839 -7.55 33.61 -54.00
N VAL A 840 -8.33 34.68 -53.88
CA VAL A 840 -8.90 35.13 -52.61
C VAL A 840 -10.21 34.40 -52.34
N SER A 841 -11.07 34.28 -53.36
CA SER A 841 -12.33 33.55 -53.23
C SER A 841 -12.90 33.12 -54.58
N GLY A 842 -13.83 32.17 -54.58
CA GLY A 842 -14.48 31.62 -55.78
C GLY A 842 -14.50 30.09 -55.79
N ASN A 843 -15.16 29.49 -56.78
CA ASN A 843 -15.41 28.04 -56.82
C ASN A 843 -14.12 27.20 -56.70
N ALA A 844 -14.12 26.18 -55.83
CA ALA A 844 -12.98 25.32 -55.54
C ALA A 844 -12.35 24.65 -56.78
N LYS A 845 -13.13 24.43 -57.83
CA LYS A 845 -12.65 23.83 -59.09
C LYS A 845 -11.87 24.80 -59.98
N VAL A 846 -11.87 26.11 -59.68
CA VAL A 846 -11.02 27.11 -60.32
C VAL A 846 -9.84 27.42 -59.39
N VAL A 847 -8.63 27.08 -59.84
CA VAL A 847 -7.37 27.26 -59.12
C VAL A 847 -6.52 28.29 -59.87
N VAL A 848 -6.00 29.29 -59.16
CA VAL A 848 -5.04 30.26 -59.72
C VAL A 848 -3.71 30.00 -59.03
N LYS A 849 -2.69 29.62 -59.80
CA LYS A 849 -1.34 29.42 -59.28
C LYS A 849 -0.63 30.77 -59.09
N ALA A 850 0.40 30.80 -58.24
CA ALA A 850 1.24 31.99 -58.00
C ALA A 850 1.80 32.60 -59.30
N SER A 851 2.04 31.78 -60.34
CA SER A 851 2.48 32.19 -61.68
C SER A 851 1.39 32.80 -62.57
N GLY A 852 0.15 32.95 -62.07
CA GLY A 852 -1.00 33.48 -62.82
C GLY A 852 -1.67 32.47 -63.76
N LYS A 853 -1.15 31.24 -63.88
CA LYS A 853 -1.82 30.16 -64.64
C LYS A 853 -3.13 29.77 -63.93
N VAL A 854 -4.21 29.70 -64.71
CA VAL A 854 -5.55 29.32 -64.22
C VAL A 854 -5.85 27.88 -64.62
N LEU A 855 -6.12 27.04 -63.62
CA LEU A 855 -6.52 25.64 -63.79
C LEU A 855 -8.01 25.50 -63.46
N VAL A 856 -8.76 24.92 -64.39
CA VAL A 856 -10.18 24.60 -64.18
C VAL A 856 -10.33 23.08 -64.19
N LYS A 857 -10.69 22.50 -63.03
CA LYS A 857 -10.93 21.06 -62.86
C LYS A 857 -12.28 20.65 -63.48
N PRO A 858 -12.44 19.39 -63.95
CA PRO A 858 -13.71 18.88 -64.49
C PRO A 858 -14.89 18.94 -63.52
N GLY A 859 -16.11 18.89 -64.08
CA GLY A 859 -17.35 18.76 -63.31
C GLY A 859 -17.98 20.10 -62.88
N LEU A 860 -17.79 21.15 -63.68
CA LEU A 860 -18.57 22.39 -63.59
C LEU A 860 -19.71 22.35 -64.61
N LYS A 861 -20.91 22.79 -64.22
CA LYS A 861 -22.12 22.72 -65.06
C LYS A 861 -21.94 23.55 -66.35
N LYS A 862 -22.16 22.91 -67.51
CA LYS A 862 -22.11 23.52 -68.85
C LYS A 862 -23.04 24.74 -68.94
N GLY A 863 -22.60 25.79 -69.62
CA GLY A 863 -23.38 27.01 -69.84
C GLY A 863 -23.31 28.05 -68.71
N LYS A 864 -22.74 27.72 -67.54
CA LYS A 864 -22.57 28.69 -66.44
C LYS A 864 -21.26 29.47 -66.52
N THR A 865 -21.27 30.69 -66.01
CA THR A 865 -20.06 31.51 -65.80
C THR A 865 -19.70 31.51 -64.33
N VAL A 866 -18.48 31.08 -64.01
CA VAL A 866 -17.96 31.05 -62.64
C VAL A 866 -17.04 32.26 -62.42
N LYS A 867 -17.18 32.94 -61.29
CA LYS A 867 -16.35 34.10 -60.90
C LYS A 867 -15.34 33.69 -59.84
N ALA A 868 -14.11 34.20 -59.92
CA ALA A 868 -13.10 34.08 -58.88
C ALA A 868 -12.47 35.44 -58.61
N LYS A 869 -12.39 35.85 -57.33
CA LYS A 869 -11.62 37.02 -56.90
C LYS A 869 -10.14 36.62 -56.82
N VAL A 870 -9.30 37.36 -57.51
CA VAL A 870 -7.86 37.11 -57.59
C VAL A 870 -7.13 38.36 -57.12
N LEU A 871 -6.26 38.20 -56.14
CA LEU A 871 -5.32 39.21 -55.68
C LEU A 871 -4.07 39.12 -56.53
N VAL A 872 -3.73 40.22 -57.19
CA VAL A 872 -2.47 40.37 -57.91
C VAL A 872 -1.54 41.19 -57.02
N VAL A 873 -0.40 40.61 -56.66
CA VAL A 873 0.59 41.21 -55.77
C VAL A 873 1.84 41.48 -56.57
N ALA A 874 2.25 42.74 -56.68
CA ALA A 874 3.58 43.13 -57.12
C ALA A 874 4.44 43.34 -55.88
N ALA A 875 5.54 42.60 -55.77
CA ALA A 875 6.41 42.61 -54.59
C ALA A 875 7.13 43.95 -54.35
N GLY A 876 7.03 44.92 -55.27
CA GLY A 876 7.85 46.12 -55.22
C GLY A 876 9.32 45.81 -55.55
N ASN A 877 10.16 46.82 -55.43
CA ASN A 877 11.62 46.68 -55.56
C ASN A 877 12.29 47.77 -54.70
N LYS A 878 13.61 47.94 -54.84
CA LYS A 878 14.39 48.93 -54.09
C LYS A 878 13.87 50.38 -54.18
N SER A 879 13.01 50.72 -55.16
CA SER A 879 12.53 52.09 -55.39
C SER A 879 11.00 52.24 -55.33
N TYR A 880 10.25 51.13 -55.33
CA TYR A 880 8.79 51.14 -55.37
C TYR A 880 8.19 50.19 -54.33
N ALA A 881 7.19 50.67 -53.59
CA ALA A 881 6.52 49.88 -52.56
C ALA A 881 5.80 48.65 -53.16
N PRO A 882 5.62 47.57 -52.38
CA PRO A 882 4.73 46.49 -52.77
C PRO A 882 3.32 47.02 -53.02
N ALA A 883 2.63 46.50 -54.02
CA ALA A 883 1.26 46.91 -54.33
C ALA A 883 0.39 45.71 -54.65
N THR A 884 -0.87 45.81 -54.24
CA THR A 884 -1.86 44.76 -54.46
C THR A 884 -3.08 45.29 -55.17
N LYS A 885 -3.64 44.52 -56.09
CA LYS A 885 -4.89 44.85 -56.77
C LYS A 885 -5.78 43.63 -56.88
N THR A 886 -6.99 43.75 -56.36
CA THR A 886 -7.99 42.67 -56.43
C THR A 886 -8.81 42.81 -57.70
N VAL A 887 -8.94 41.72 -58.45
CA VAL A 887 -9.69 41.68 -59.71
C VAL A 887 -10.58 40.44 -59.78
N VAL A 888 -11.66 40.51 -60.55
CA VAL A 888 -12.62 39.40 -60.70
C VAL A 888 -12.44 38.71 -62.04
N LEU A 889 -11.96 37.46 -62.02
CA LEU A 889 -11.86 36.58 -63.18
C LEU A 889 -13.21 35.92 -63.48
N LYS A 890 -13.68 36.03 -64.72
CA LYS A 890 -14.88 35.34 -65.22
C LYS A 890 -14.46 34.14 -66.10
N VAL A 891 -14.93 32.94 -65.77
CA VAL A 891 -14.67 31.70 -66.50
C VAL A 891 -15.98 31.17 -67.08
N LYS A 892 -16.13 31.19 -68.42
CA LYS A 892 -17.30 30.65 -69.14
C LYS A 892 -17.11 29.15 -69.40
N ILE A 893 -18.03 28.32 -68.93
CA ILE A 893 -17.95 26.86 -69.11
C ILE A 893 -18.66 26.44 -70.40
N GLY A 894 -17.88 26.06 -71.41
CA GLY A 894 -18.34 25.57 -72.71
C GLY A 894 -18.57 24.06 -72.74
N LYS A 895 -18.92 23.53 -73.94
CA LYS A 895 -19.05 22.08 -74.19
C LYS A 895 -17.77 21.33 -73.77
#